data_AF-A0A9X1VFA7-F1
#
_entry.id   AF-A0A9X1VFA7-F1
#
_cell.length_a   1.000
_cell.length_b   1.000
_cell.length_c   1.000
_cell.angle_alpha   90.00
_cell.angle_beta   90.00
_cell.angle_gamma   90.00
#
_symmetry.space_group_name_H-M   'P 1'
#
loop_
_entity.id
_entity.type
_entity.pdbx_description
1 polymer ?
#
loop_
_entity_poly.entity_id
_entity_poly.type
_entity_poly.pdbx_seq_one_letter_code
_entity_poly.pdbx_strand_id
1 'polypeptide(L)'
;MAAEETPTTPQAGGPDSSAEDRMTILQRRLAEIQGRSADAPSATPAPNAAGETQVELPAQGTPDLAAGQPEGAGTAEATGASVIATDLGPTAPDAGTPEAAAAATTAQNVPDSVTVDGSDISAPQARALAHYGAPEAETAAVPTPNPEALPADEHIASANPAPIADPETLSAPATETVEDQAPELPVVDLHNAAELEAATETVAALPTSSETPLPTEAGEGTAETAAPQAATETTAPDFTGLDLPAQASYLVELLRRPDARNNRKQIQDLTRQYEANVGQARTAAREKFAAGGEGAEAFAFQQPEGQQELNKALQEFRENRVKDAKAEDASRGDNLIKKKALLDQLRTLVEGAETKDSSAKLKALQSEWKATGAVPQTDSQSIWDTYHGLLDIYYSKQGQFLQMKDLDRRRNLEAKEALIKRAEALGSAPGINKALDELTKLHEDWKNIGPVPNDQREPLWQRFIAASDVLHQRRKEFADQRSVVEKANLVVKQALLERVLPFATFETDRVNLWRSKTDELQEIKTEWEAAGLVPRAQADALNKQYWAAYKAFFNRKNDFFKSLDNEKSANVKAKQALIDQAEEAQNNPDQDAARQTIIRVQKEWKDVGRVPDKLADKLWHRFRAACDAVFERPKQEFRQREEKVQQASAEQTAHLEKVAEQVEGLSADNPGSLEGFRAILADWSTAFDANDEQPNRGTGDASEDQLLKLLGKYLDQVPGLAYADRADLLFQTEVARLKARPHAQQQLTRKEMALRKEINELENDAATLQTNLDFFARSKNASQLREEYQGRIAEGQKRIDALKKQLKMVRS
;
A
#
# COMPACT_ATOMS: atom_id res chain seq x y z
N MET A 1 -65.03 -23.05 19.19
CA MET A 1 -66.12 -23.72 18.45
C MET A 1 -65.77 -23.49 16.99
N ALA A 2 -65.42 -24.49 16.17
CA ALA A 2 -66.02 -25.82 15.98
C ALA A 2 -67.44 -25.71 15.39
N ALA A 3 -67.81 -26.42 14.32
CA ALA A 3 -67.11 -27.53 13.64
C ALA A 3 -67.24 -27.48 12.10
N GLU A 4 -66.71 -28.52 11.45
CA GLU A 4 -66.74 -28.82 10.02
C GLU A 4 -68.16 -28.94 9.44
N GLU A 5 -68.30 -28.79 8.12
CA GLU A 5 -68.95 -29.83 7.28
C GLU A 5 -68.67 -29.63 5.78
N THR A 6 -68.53 -30.74 5.06
CA THR A 6 -68.64 -30.89 3.59
C THR A 6 -69.33 -32.24 3.34
N PRO A 7 -70.02 -32.46 2.21
CA PRO A 7 -69.42 -33.38 1.21
C PRO A 7 -69.94 -33.30 -0.26
N THR A 8 -69.33 -34.16 -1.09
CA THR A 8 -69.92 -34.87 -2.26
C THR A 8 -69.71 -34.33 -3.68
N THR A 9 -69.32 -35.26 -4.57
CA THR A 9 -68.99 -35.11 -6.01
C THR A 9 -69.96 -35.94 -6.89
N PRO A 10 -69.91 -35.77 -8.21
CA PRO A 10 -69.64 -36.92 -9.11
C PRO A 10 -68.52 -36.59 -10.13
N GLN A 11 -67.57 -37.50 -10.46
CA GLN A 11 -67.69 -38.60 -11.44
C GLN A 11 -68.23 -38.19 -12.83
N ALA A 12 -67.67 -38.65 -13.97
CA ALA A 12 -66.38 -39.29 -14.26
C ALA A 12 -66.13 -39.30 -15.79
N GLY A 13 -64.87 -39.37 -16.23
CA GLY A 13 -64.51 -39.57 -17.64
C GLY A 13 -63.01 -39.84 -17.82
N GLY A 14 -62.64 -40.91 -18.53
CA GLY A 14 -61.25 -41.29 -18.79
C GLY A 14 -60.70 -40.71 -20.10
N PRO A 15 -59.36 -40.55 -20.23
CA PRO A 15 -58.74 -40.03 -21.44
C PRO A 15 -58.63 -41.09 -22.55
N ASP A 16 -58.83 -40.68 -23.79
CA ASP A 16 -58.57 -41.49 -24.99
C ASP A 16 -57.12 -41.32 -25.48
N SER A 17 -56.55 -42.33 -26.13
CA SER A 17 -55.10 -42.48 -26.33
C SER A 17 -54.64 -42.24 -27.77
N SER A 18 -54.30 -40.99 -28.12
CA SER A 18 -53.65 -40.69 -29.41
C SER A 18 -52.78 -39.40 -29.41
N ALA A 19 -51.79 -39.33 -28.53
CA ALA A 19 -50.85 -38.19 -28.47
C ALA A 19 -49.43 -38.57 -28.04
N GLU A 20 -48.85 -39.64 -28.60
CA GLU A 20 -47.39 -39.86 -28.48
C GLU A 20 -46.62 -38.76 -29.21
N ASP A 21 -45.62 -38.20 -28.54
CA ASP A 21 -45.26 -36.81 -28.77
C ASP A 21 -44.34 -36.60 -29.99
N ARG A 22 -44.70 -35.62 -30.83
CA ARG A 22 -43.93 -35.24 -32.02
C ARG A 22 -42.54 -34.73 -31.65
N MET A 23 -42.37 -34.23 -30.42
CA MET A 23 -41.07 -33.86 -29.85
C MET A 23 -40.05 -35.01 -29.87
N THR A 24 -40.45 -36.25 -29.58
CA THR A 24 -39.52 -37.39 -29.52
C THR A 24 -38.97 -37.76 -30.90
N ILE A 25 -39.77 -37.58 -31.95
CA ILE A 25 -39.36 -37.79 -33.36
C ILE A 25 -38.38 -36.69 -33.79
N LEU A 26 -38.65 -35.42 -33.42
CA LEU A 26 -37.78 -34.28 -33.75
C LEU A 26 -36.42 -34.36 -33.05
N GLN A 27 -36.39 -34.72 -31.76
CA GLN A 27 -35.13 -34.92 -31.03
C GLN A 27 -34.28 -36.03 -31.66
N ARG A 28 -34.90 -37.14 -32.09
CA ARG A 28 -34.21 -38.25 -32.76
C ARG A 28 -33.60 -37.82 -34.10
N ARG A 29 -34.33 -37.02 -34.90
CA ARG A 29 -33.84 -36.46 -36.17
C ARG A 29 -32.73 -35.42 -35.98
N LEU A 30 -32.74 -34.65 -34.90
CA LEU A 30 -31.69 -33.65 -34.63
C LEU A 30 -30.33 -34.31 -34.37
N ALA A 31 -30.32 -35.38 -33.56
CA ALA A 31 -29.11 -36.16 -33.28
C ALA A 31 -28.54 -36.85 -34.55
N GLU A 32 -29.43 -37.34 -35.43
CA GLU A 32 -29.08 -38.00 -36.70
C GLU A 32 -28.42 -37.06 -37.73
N ILE A 33 -28.69 -35.75 -37.63
CA ILE A 33 -28.06 -34.72 -38.48
C ILE A 33 -26.68 -34.30 -37.94
N GLN A 34 -26.54 -34.13 -36.62
CA GLN A 34 -25.27 -33.73 -36.01
C GLN A 34 -24.17 -34.80 -36.13
N GLY A 35 -24.52 -36.07 -36.26
CA GLY A 35 -23.56 -37.16 -36.45
C GLY A 35 -22.98 -37.32 -37.86
N ARG A 36 -23.32 -36.45 -38.83
CA ARG A 36 -23.05 -36.69 -40.27
C ARG A 36 -22.18 -35.64 -40.97
N SER A 37 -21.57 -34.71 -40.24
CA SER A 37 -20.74 -33.62 -40.77
C SER A 37 -19.24 -33.76 -40.44
N ALA A 38 -18.73 -34.99 -40.41
CA ALA A 38 -17.35 -35.29 -40.00
C ALA A 38 -16.72 -36.42 -40.83
N ASP A 39 -16.61 -36.22 -42.15
CA ASP A 39 -15.73 -37.01 -43.03
C ASP A 39 -15.20 -36.14 -44.19
N ALA A 40 -14.09 -36.53 -44.81
CA ALA A 40 -13.21 -35.66 -45.63
C ALA A 40 -13.35 -35.91 -47.18
N PRO A 41 -12.44 -35.52 -48.13
CA PRO A 41 -11.20 -34.72 -48.03
C PRO A 41 -10.84 -33.75 -49.23
N SER A 42 -9.78 -32.96 -49.01
CA SER A 42 -8.67 -32.60 -49.96
C SER A 42 -8.78 -31.62 -51.16
N ALA A 43 -7.63 -30.93 -51.36
CA ALA A 43 -6.95 -30.54 -52.62
C ALA A 43 -7.21 -29.19 -53.35
N THR A 44 -6.11 -28.45 -53.55
CA THR A 44 -5.86 -27.36 -54.54
C THR A 44 -5.06 -27.93 -55.74
N PRO A 45 -5.04 -27.32 -56.95
CA PRO A 45 -4.20 -26.12 -57.23
C PRO A 45 -4.78 -25.12 -58.29
N ALA A 46 -3.95 -24.17 -58.76
CA ALA A 46 -4.23 -23.02 -59.67
C ALA A 46 -4.23 -23.41 -61.20
N PRO A 47 -4.27 -22.53 -62.26
CA PRO A 47 -3.77 -21.13 -62.35
C PRO A 47 -4.43 -20.08 -63.34
N ASN A 48 -3.89 -18.84 -63.32
CA ASN A 48 -3.60 -17.87 -64.42
C ASN A 48 -4.64 -17.09 -65.31
N ALA A 49 -4.53 -15.75 -65.22
CA ALA A 49 -4.15 -14.76 -66.27
C ALA A 49 -5.17 -13.99 -67.17
N ALA A 50 -4.73 -12.77 -67.60
CA ALA A 50 -5.38 -11.71 -68.43
C ALA A 50 -6.62 -11.00 -67.80
N GLY A 51 -6.99 -9.73 -68.05
CA GLY A 51 -6.46 -8.56 -68.82
C GLY A 51 -7.52 -7.42 -68.83
N GLU A 52 -7.33 -6.15 -69.22
CA GLU A 52 -6.16 -5.35 -69.65
C GLU A 52 -6.41 -3.80 -69.56
N THR A 53 -5.39 -3.06 -69.08
CA THR A 53 -4.77 -1.83 -69.66
C THR A 53 -5.57 -0.61 -70.18
N GLN A 54 -5.40 0.57 -69.55
CA GLN A 54 -5.01 1.90 -70.15
C GLN A 54 -4.82 2.99 -69.04
N VAL A 55 -3.67 3.69 -68.97
CA VAL A 55 -3.37 5.09 -69.42
C VAL A 55 -4.13 6.16 -68.59
N GLU A 56 -3.51 7.19 -67.97
CA GLU A 56 -2.46 8.11 -68.46
C GLU A 56 -1.45 8.61 -67.37
N LEU A 57 -0.44 9.39 -67.79
CA LEU A 57 0.66 10.02 -66.99
C LEU A 57 0.50 11.59 -67.01
N PRO A 58 1.43 12.51 -66.58
CA PRO A 58 2.87 12.35 -66.26
C PRO A 58 3.50 13.15 -65.07
N ALA A 59 4.66 12.65 -64.59
CA ALA A 59 5.86 13.37 -64.07
C ALA A 59 5.71 14.29 -62.81
N GLN A 60 6.75 14.73 -62.08
CA GLN A 60 8.24 14.62 -62.15
C GLN A 60 8.75 14.22 -60.73
N GLY A 61 10.00 13.82 -60.45
CA GLY A 61 11.22 13.56 -61.23
C GLY A 61 12.40 13.14 -60.31
N THR A 62 13.38 12.39 -60.84
CA THR A 62 14.60 11.83 -60.18
C THR A 62 15.87 12.64 -60.54
N PRO A 63 17.11 12.29 -60.08
CA PRO A 63 17.59 11.39 -59.01
C PRO A 63 18.52 12.20 -58.02
N ASP A 64 19.69 11.84 -57.43
CA ASP A 64 20.55 10.63 -57.35
C ASP A 64 21.61 10.73 -56.22
N LEU A 65 22.30 9.61 -55.88
CA LEU A 65 23.63 9.47 -55.22
C LEU A 65 23.86 10.10 -53.79
N ALA A 66 24.90 9.76 -53.00
CA ALA A 66 25.64 8.51 -52.74
C ALA A 66 26.62 8.67 -51.53
N ALA A 67 27.15 7.55 -51.01
CA ALA A 67 28.26 7.39 -50.05
C ALA A 67 28.07 7.86 -48.59
N GLY A 68 28.69 7.22 -47.58
CA GLY A 68 29.40 5.92 -47.60
C GLY A 68 30.25 5.61 -46.36
N GLN A 69 30.71 4.34 -46.25
CA GLN A 69 31.72 3.80 -45.31
C GLN A 69 31.37 3.73 -43.80
N PRO A 70 32.08 2.91 -42.98
CA PRO A 70 32.46 1.50 -43.22
C PRO A 70 32.27 0.58 -41.99
N GLU A 71 32.65 -0.70 -42.16
CA GLU A 71 33.23 -1.70 -41.21
C GLU A 71 33.09 -1.54 -39.66
N GLY A 72 32.87 -2.62 -38.89
CA GLY A 72 32.77 -4.04 -39.27
C GLY A 72 32.90 -5.00 -38.06
N ALA A 73 32.93 -6.31 -38.35
CA ALA A 73 33.05 -7.46 -37.42
C ALA A 73 31.89 -7.67 -36.41
N GLY A 74 31.42 -8.90 -36.15
CA GLY A 74 31.79 -10.17 -36.81
C GLY A 74 30.88 -11.36 -36.44
N THR A 75 30.69 -12.25 -37.42
CA THR A 75 30.43 -13.70 -37.31
C THR A 75 29.78 -14.25 -36.02
N ALA A 76 28.50 -14.64 -36.13
CA ALA A 76 27.95 -15.75 -35.37
C ALA A 76 27.84 -16.98 -36.28
N GLU A 77 28.50 -18.08 -35.93
CA GLU A 77 28.54 -19.34 -36.70
C GLU A 77 27.51 -20.36 -36.17
N ALA A 78 27.18 -21.40 -36.94
CA ALA A 78 26.04 -22.29 -36.71
C ALA A 78 26.37 -23.78 -36.89
N THR A 79 25.39 -24.66 -36.64
CA THR A 79 25.43 -26.15 -36.66
C THR A 79 26.20 -26.79 -35.48
N GLY A 80 25.89 -28.00 -34.98
CA GLY A 80 24.85 -29.02 -35.27
C GLY A 80 24.71 -30.00 -34.06
N ALA A 81 24.09 -31.19 -34.12
CA ALA A 81 23.41 -31.90 -35.22
C ALA A 81 22.27 -32.84 -34.72
N SER A 82 22.51 -34.16 -34.55
CA SER A 82 21.52 -35.20 -34.14
C SER A 82 22.23 -36.47 -33.63
N VAL A 83 21.57 -37.34 -32.82
CA VAL A 83 21.51 -38.84 -32.95
C VAL A 83 20.89 -39.57 -31.71
N ILE A 84 19.70 -40.19 -31.93
CA ILE A 84 19.18 -41.54 -31.55
C ILE A 84 19.30 -42.11 -30.09
N ALA A 85 18.12 -42.34 -29.46
CA ALA A 85 17.66 -43.41 -28.52
C ALA A 85 18.48 -43.73 -27.21
N THR A 86 17.97 -44.27 -26.09
CA THR A 86 16.70 -44.96 -25.65
C THR A 86 16.61 -44.77 -24.09
N ASP A 87 15.72 -45.27 -23.20
CA ASP A 87 14.59 -46.24 -23.17
C ASP A 87 13.72 -46.04 -21.88
N LEU A 88 12.62 -46.81 -21.75
CA LEU A 88 11.80 -47.13 -20.55
C LEU A 88 11.04 -46.01 -19.78
N GLY A 89 9.83 -46.36 -19.31
CA GLY A 89 9.07 -45.69 -18.22
C GLY A 89 9.06 -46.56 -16.93
N PRO A 90 7.98 -46.59 -16.11
CA PRO A 90 6.69 -45.87 -16.21
C PRO A 90 6.08 -45.38 -14.84
N THR A 91 4.83 -44.86 -14.91
CA THR A 91 3.78 -44.82 -13.84
C THR A 91 3.92 -43.97 -12.55
N ALA A 92 2.78 -43.42 -12.12
CA ALA A 92 2.49 -42.83 -10.79
C ALA A 92 1.89 -43.90 -9.82
N PRO A 93 1.51 -43.62 -8.54
CA PRO A 93 0.43 -42.69 -8.14
C PRO A 93 0.86 -41.73 -6.97
N ASP A 94 0.12 -40.75 -6.42
CA ASP A 94 -1.32 -40.58 -6.08
C ASP A 94 -1.81 -41.56 -4.98
N ALA A 95 -2.76 -41.28 -4.06
CA ALA A 95 -3.10 -40.13 -3.20
C ALA A 95 -4.00 -40.69 -2.05
N GLY A 96 -4.17 -40.02 -0.88
CA GLY A 96 -4.99 -40.63 0.21
C GLY A 96 -5.08 -39.92 1.57
N THR A 97 -5.95 -38.92 1.66
CA THR A 97 -6.60 -38.27 2.83
C THR A 97 -7.44 -39.24 3.74
N PRO A 98 -7.99 -38.85 4.92
CA PRO A 98 -7.39 -38.22 6.12
C PRO A 98 -8.00 -38.76 7.48
N GLU A 99 -8.01 -37.93 8.55
CA GLU A 99 -9.05 -37.77 9.62
C GLU A 99 -8.82 -38.27 11.09
N ALA A 100 -9.49 -37.55 12.02
CA ALA A 100 -10.01 -37.94 13.35
C ALA A 100 -9.13 -38.02 14.65
N ALA A 101 -9.04 -36.87 15.34
CA ALA A 101 -9.55 -36.61 16.72
C ALA A 101 -8.94 -37.21 18.03
N ALA A 102 -9.22 -36.49 19.13
CA ALA A 102 -8.97 -36.73 20.58
C ALA A 102 -7.49 -36.74 21.06
N ALA A 103 -7.03 -36.23 22.22
CA ALA A 103 -7.51 -35.44 23.39
C ALA A 103 -7.29 -36.15 24.76
N ALA A 104 -6.79 -35.39 25.75
CA ALA A 104 -6.67 -35.72 27.20
C ALA A 104 -5.62 -36.80 27.62
N THR A 105 -5.05 -36.90 28.84
CA THR A 105 -4.87 -35.96 29.99
C THR A 105 -3.95 -36.56 31.09
N THR A 106 -2.96 -35.77 31.60
CA THR A 106 -2.34 -35.80 32.97
C THR A 106 -1.44 -36.96 33.49
N ALA A 107 -0.48 -36.56 34.36
CA ALA A 107 0.37 -37.30 35.33
C ALA A 107 1.42 -38.31 34.77
N GLN A 108 2.72 -38.25 35.09
CA GLN A 108 3.46 -38.12 36.38
C GLN A 108 3.51 -39.41 37.24
N ASN A 109 4.64 -40.11 37.20
CA ASN A 109 5.40 -40.44 38.41
C ASN A 109 6.86 -40.87 38.11
N VAL A 110 7.71 -40.77 39.15
CA VAL A 110 9.17 -41.02 39.23
C VAL A 110 9.35 -41.78 40.56
N PRO A 111 10.16 -42.86 40.69
CA PRO A 111 11.62 -42.76 40.86
C PRO A 111 12.41 -43.99 40.28
N ASP A 112 13.72 -44.25 40.49
CA ASP A 112 14.74 -43.69 41.41
C ASP A 112 16.20 -43.95 40.89
N SER A 113 17.21 -43.66 41.75
CA SER A 113 18.61 -44.17 41.79
C SER A 113 19.77 -43.43 41.08
N VAL A 114 20.18 -42.29 41.67
CA VAL A 114 21.53 -42.01 42.23
C VAL A 114 22.82 -42.45 41.49
N THR A 115 23.66 -41.45 41.15
CA THR A 115 25.10 -41.33 41.55
C THR A 115 25.53 -39.86 41.52
N VAL A 116 26.68 -39.50 42.15
CA VAL A 116 27.00 -38.11 42.55
C VAL A 116 28.43 -37.70 42.19
N ASP A 117 28.57 -36.55 41.52
CA ASP A 117 29.63 -35.52 41.66
C ASP A 117 29.24 -34.29 40.78
N GLY A 118 29.59 -33.03 41.07
CA GLY A 118 30.40 -32.55 42.20
C GLY A 118 30.78 -31.05 42.19
N SER A 119 29.98 -30.12 41.62
CA SER A 119 30.11 -28.66 41.88
C SER A 119 29.01 -27.81 41.21
N ASP A 120 28.59 -26.72 41.87
CA ASP A 120 27.57 -25.77 41.41
C ASP A 120 28.12 -24.62 40.55
N ILE A 121 27.29 -24.05 39.65
CA ILE A 121 26.72 -22.69 39.81
C ILE A 121 25.77 -22.31 38.64
N SER A 122 24.53 -21.97 39.03
CA SER A 122 23.55 -21.05 38.40
C SER A 122 23.61 -20.76 36.89
N ALA A 123 22.53 -21.11 36.18
CA ALA A 123 22.25 -20.63 34.82
C ALA A 123 21.59 -19.23 34.79
N PRO A 124 22.23 -18.25 34.13
CA PRO A 124 21.46 -17.28 33.32
C PRO A 124 22.04 -17.09 31.89
N GLN A 125 22.91 -17.99 31.41
CA GLN A 125 23.64 -17.83 30.14
C GLN A 125 22.86 -18.28 28.87
N ALA A 126 21.52 -18.29 28.93
CA ALA A 126 20.64 -18.67 27.81
C ALA A 126 19.75 -17.52 27.30
N ARG A 127 20.02 -16.26 27.70
CA ARG A 127 19.16 -15.10 27.38
C ARG A 127 19.90 -13.82 26.93
N ALA A 128 21.20 -13.93 26.62
CA ALA A 128 22.06 -12.80 26.27
C ALA A 128 22.64 -12.85 24.83
N LEU A 129 22.26 -13.85 24.02
CA LEU A 129 22.81 -14.11 22.67
C LEU A 129 21.81 -13.80 21.54
N ALA A 130 21.06 -12.71 21.67
CA ALA A 130 19.99 -12.36 20.71
C ALA A 130 19.91 -10.87 20.31
N HIS A 131 20.77 -9.98 20.81
CA HIS A 131 20.55 -8.53 20.64
C HIS A 131 21.74 -7.60 20.36
N TYR A 132 22.99 -8.03 20.57
CA TYR A 132 24.18 -7.24 20.20
C TYR A 132 25.28 -8.15 19.66
N GLY A 133 25.68 -7.92 18.41
CA GLY A 133 26.84 -8.58 17.80
C GLY A 133 28.16 -8.00 18.33
N ALA A 134 29.19 -8.84 18.39
CA ALA A 134 30.55 -8.41 18.72
C ALA A 134 31.27 -7.83 17.48
N PRO A 135 32.24 -6.91 17.66
CA PRO A 135 32.97 -6.29 16.55
C PRO A 135 34.29 -7.01 16.23
N GLU A 136 34.75 -6.86 14.99
CA GLU A 136 36.17 -7.02 14.61
C GLU A 136 36.62 -5.83 13.76
N ALA A 137 37.90 -5.47 13.89
CA ALA A 137 38.65 -4.54 13.05
C ALA A 137 39.80 -5.35 12.39
N GLU A 138 40.61 -4.88 11.45
CA GLU A 138 40.92 -3.54 10.90
C GLU A 138 41.46 -3.78 9.46
N THR A 139 41.50 -2.85 8.51
CA THR A 139 42.61 -1.88 8.28
C THR A 139 42.40 -1.11 6.97
N ALA A 140 42.91 0.15 6.90
CA ALA A 140 43.34 0.90 5.71
C ALA A 140 42.30 1.21 4.58
N ALA A 141 42.28 2.41 3.95
CA ALA A 141 42.91 3.71 4.25
C ALA A 141 42.10 4.85 3.57
N VAL A 142 42.29 6.10 4.01
CA VAL A 142 41.61 7.31 3.48
C VAL A 142 42.53 8.03 2.47
N PRO A 143 41.98 8.84 1.54
CA PRO A 143 41.84 10.28 1.85
C PRO A 143 40.55 10.94 1.36
N THR A 144 40.16 12.00 2.08
CA THR A 144 39.05 12.93 1.74
C THR A 144 39.43 13.93 0.64
N PRO A 145 38.45 14.65 0.07
CA PRO A 145 38.48 16.10 0.29
C PRO A 145 37.14 16.72 0.74
N ASN A 146 37.24 17.94 1.29
CA ASN A 146 36.12 18.83 1.64
C ASN A 146 35.92 19.87 0.49
N PRO A 147 34.81 20.63 0.40
CA PRO A 147 34.45 21.40 -0.79
C PRO A 147 34.90 22.87 -0.76
N GLU A 148 35.13 23.46 -1.94
CA GLU A 148 34.93 24.90 -2.20
C GLU A 148 34.91 25.23 -3.72
N ALA A 149 34.64 26.50 -4.07
CA ALA A 149 34.70 27.14 -5.39
C ALA A 149 33.56 26.92 -6.43
N LEU A 150 32.75 27.98 -6.55
CA LEU A 150 32.01 28.45 -7.75
C LEU A 150 33.00 28.91 -8.87
N PRO A 151 32.61 29.25 -10.14
CA PRO A 151 31.37 29.97 -10.49
C PRO A 151 30.73 29.75 -11.90
N ALA A 152 29.69 30.57 -12.12
CA ALA A 152 29.20 31.15 -13.40
C ALA A 152 28.57 30.24 -14.47
N ASP A 153 27.28 30.49 -14.73
CA ASP A 153 26.90 31.25 -15.94
C ASP A 153 25.68 32.16 -15.64
N GLU A 154 25.40 33.18 -16.46
CA GLU A 154 24.51 34.32 -16.11
C GLU A 154 23.20 34.45 -16.92
N HIS A 155 22.13 34.84 -16.21
CA HIS A 155 20.93 35.57 -16.69
C HIS A 155 20.04 34.88 -17.79
N ILE A 156 18.74 35.20 -17.95
CA ILE A 156 17.96 36.44 -17.74
C ILE A 156 16.70 36.22 -16.87
N ALA A 157 16.18 37.30 -16.26
CA ALA A 157 15.00 37.36 -15.39
C ALA A 157 13.65 37.47 -16.18
N SER A 158 12.43 37.61 -15.64
CA SER A 158 11.95 37.93 -14.27
C SER A 158 10.46 37.61 -14.06
N ALA A 159 10.02 37.60 -12.78
CA ALA A 159 8.69 37.96 -12.25
C ALA A 159 7.41 37.11 -12.50
N ASN A 160 6.85 36.64 -11.37
CA ASN A 160 5.44 36.45 -10.97
C ASN A 160 4.27 36.46 -11.99
N PRO A 161 3.36 35.46 -11.91
CA PRO A 161 1.95 35.60 -12.25
C PRO A 161 1.09 36.06 -11.06
N ALA A 162 0.09 36.91 -11.33
CA ALA A 162 -0.99 37.33 -10.42
C ALA A 162 -2.29 37.49 -11.26
N PRO A 163 -3.49 37.60 -10.64
CA PRO A 163 -4.69 36.93 -11.16
C PRO A 163 -5.38 37.63 -12.33
N ILE A 164 -6.18 36.84 -13.06
CA ILE A 164 -7.15 37.29 -14.06
C ILE A 164 -8.54 36.85 -13.59
N ALA A 165 -9.51 37.76 -13.69
CA ALA A 165 -10.94 37.51 -13.46
C ALA A 165 -11.71 37.61 -14.80
N ASP A 166 -13.02 37.41 -14.77
CA ASP A 166 -13.93 37.54 -15.93
C ASP A 166 -13.77 38.90 -16.63
N PRO A 167 -14.07 38.98 -17.94
CA PRO A 167 -15.42 39.50 -18.24
C PRO A 167 -16.08 38.99 -19.54
N GLU A 168 -17.36 39.31 -19.67
CA GLU A 168 -18.09 39.40 -20.94
C GLU A 168 -17.71 40.68 -21.74
N THR A 169 -18.51 40.98 -22.77
CA THR A 169 -18.67 42.27 -23.48
C THR A 169 -17.71 42.61 -24.62
N LEU A 170 -18.31 42.84 -25.79
CA LEU A 170 -18.09 44.05 -26.59
C LEU A 170 -19.47 44.72 -26.74
N SER A 171 -19.52 46.06 -26.72
CA SER A 171 -20.77 46.82 -26.51
C SER A 171 -21.06 47.84 -27.62
N ALA A 172 -22.28 48.38 -27.64
CA ALA A 172 -22.85 49.24 -28.68
C ALA A 172 -22.38 50.71 -28.61
N PRO A 173 -22.58 51.47 -29.71
CA PRO A 173 -23.55 52.59 -29.71
C PRO A 173 -24.37 52.66 -31.03
N ALA A 174 -25.47 53.41 -31.18
CA ALA A 174 -26.34 54.18 -30.26
C ALA A 174 -27.74 54.41 -30.91
N THR A 175 -28.62 55.10 -30.18
CA THR A 175 -30.06 55.39 -30.43
C THR A 175 -30.43 56.23 -31.66
N GLU A 176 -31.61 55.96 -32.25
CA GLU A 176 -32.74 56.93 -32.29
C GLU A 176 -34.10 56.22 -32.55
N THR A 177 -35.22 56.96 -32.45
CA THR A 177 -36.61 56.45 -32.36
C THR A 177 -37.55 57.00 -33.43
N VAL A 178 -38.59 56.25 -33.85
CA VAL A 178 -39.94 56.73 -34.27
C VAL A 178 -40.92 55.52 -34.44
N GLU A 179 -42.23 55.81 -34.46
CA GLU A 179 -43.41 54.92 -34.51
C GLU A 179 -43.60 54.19 -35.89
N ASP A 180 -44.61 53.34 -36.18
CA ASP A 180 -45.94 53.12 -35.59
C ASP A 180 -46.60 51.74 -35.98
N GLN A 181 -47.68 51.38 -35.26
CA GLN A 181 -48.78 50.41 -35.51
C GLN A 181 -48.60 48.88 -35.47
N ALA A 182 -49.56 48.25 -34.80
CA ALA A 182 -49.88 46.82 -34.82
C ALA A 182 -51.09 46.53 -35.75
N PRO A 183 -51.59 45.28 -35.84
CA PRO A 183 -52.66 44.91 -34.90
C PRO A 183 -52.54 43.48 -34.31
N GLU A 184 -53.51 43.12 -33.49
CA GLU A 184 -53.51 42.01 -32.53
C GLU A 184 -53.81 40.62 -33.12
N LEU A 185 -53.50 39.57 -32.36
CA LEU A 185 -54.13 38.25 -32.47
C LEU A 185 -54.77 37.89 -31.12
N PRO A 186 -56.04 37.43 -31.08
CA PRO A 186 -56.76 37.20 -29.84
C PRO A 186 -56.42 35.86 -29.17
N VAL A 187 -56.47 35.85 -27.83
CA VAL A 187 -56.44 34.63 -27.00
C VAL A 187 -57.87 34.12 -26.80
N VAL A 188 -58.08 32.80 -26.91
CA VAL A 188 -59.30 32.12 -26.42
C VAL A 188 -58.88 30.82 -25.74
N ASP A 189 -59.36 30.62 -24.51
CA ASP A 189 -59.07 29.45 -23.69
C ASP A 189 -60.03 28.26 -23.93
N LEU A 190 -59.60 27.10 -23.45
CA LEU A 190 -60.19 25.78 -23.66
C LEU A 190 -61.71 25.69 -23.39
N HIS A 191 -62.40 24.83 -24.14
CA HIS A 191 -63.69 24.24 -23.75
C HIS A 191 -63.63 22.71 -23.83
N ASN A 192 -64.57 22.05 -23.15
CA ASN A 192 -64.35 20.75 -22.53
C ASN A 192 -64.91 19.55 -23.33
N ALA A 193 -64.50 18.34 -22.93
CA ALA A 193 -64.83 17.06 -23.52
C ALA A 193 -66.33 16.81 -23.78
N ALA A 194 -66.69 16.58 -25.06
CA ALA A 194 -68.03 16.14 -25.46
C ALA A 194 -68.09 15.37 -26.80
N GLU A 195 -66.98 14.78 -27.29
CA GLU A 195 -66.97 14.06 -28.59
C GLU A 195 -65.97 12.89 -28.67
N LEU A 196 -65.73 12.19 -27.54
CA LEU A 196 -64.75 11.09 -27.43
C LEU A 196 -65.36 9.67 -27.41
N GLU A 197 -66.63 9.50 -27.81
CA GLU A 197 -67.33 8.20 -27.88
C GLU A 197 -67.82 7.89 -29.31
N ALA A 198 -66.91 7.65 -30.27
CA ALA A 198 -67.29 7.17 -31.61
C ALA A 198 -66.20 6.43 -32.43
N ALA A 199 -65.14 5.86 -31.83
CA ALA A 199 -64.09 5.15 -32.59
C ALA A 199 -63.27 4.12 -31.78
N THR A 200 -63.88 3.04 -31.32
CA THR A 200 -63.17 1.88 -30.72
C THR A 200 -63.26 0.65 -31.62
N GLU A 201 -62.10 0.21 -32.12
CA GLU A 201 -61.82 -1.14 -32.66
C GLU A 201 -62.64 -1.56 -33.92
N THR A 202 -62.22 -2.49 -34.78
CA THR A 202 -61.22 -3.57 -34.72
C THR A 202 -60.44 -3.69 -36.04
N VAL A 203 -59.18 -4.14 -35.99
CA VAL A 203 -58.45 -4.59 -37.20
C VAL A 203 -58.89 -6.01 -37.58
N ALA A 204 -59.55 -6.17 -38.73
CA ALA A 204 -59.94 -7.47 -39.27
C ALA A 204 -58.84 -8.06 -40.20
N ALA A 205 -58.76 -9.40 -40.24
CA ALA A 205 -57.65 -10.12 -40.87
C ALA A 205 -57.76 -10.30 -42.39
N LEU A 206 -56.61 -10.55 -43.03
CA LEU A 206 -56.49 -11.06 -44.40
C LEU A 206 -57.05 -12.50 -44.49
N PRO A 207 -57.93 -12.82 -45.44
CA PRO A 207 -58.15 -14.19 -45.89
C PRO A 207 -57.07 -14.61 -46.90
N THR A 208 -56.54 -15.82 -46.74
CA THR A 208 -55.57 -16.44 -47.67
C THR A 208 -56.26 -17.21 -48.80
N SER A 209 -55.53 -17.44 -49.90
CA SER A 209 -56.01 -18.13 -51.11
C SER A 209 -56.56 -19.55 -50.86
N SER A 210 -57.56 -19.93 -51.66
CA SER A 210 -57.96 -21.32 -51.94
C SER A 210 -58.71 -21.37 -53.29
N GLU A 211 -58.73 -22.54 -53.93
CA GLU A 211 -59.03 -22.69 -55.37
C GLU A 211 -60.48 -23.08 -55.70
N THR A 212 -60.78 -23.18 -57.01
CA THR A 212 -61.91 -23.93 -57.63
C THR A 212 -63.31 -23.30 -57.59
N PRO A 213 -64.11 -23.41 -58.67
CA PRO A 213 -63.79 -23.24 -60.09
C PRO A 213 -64.70 -22.20 -60.79
N LEU A 214 -64.54 -22.02 -62.11
CA LEU A 214 -65.50 -21.30 -62.97
C LEU A 214 -66.91 -21.91 -62.92
N PRO A 215 -67.94 -21.05 -62.89
CA PRO A 215 -69.10 -21.18 -63.76
C PRO A 215 -69.00 -20.20 -64.94
N THR A 216 -69.45 -20.63 -66.12
CA THR A 216 -69.52 -19.76 -67.30
C THR A 216 -70.82 -18.97 -67.30
N GLU A 217 -70.77 -17.69 -66.94
CA GLU A 217 -71.82 -16.74 -67.33
C GLU A 217 -71.27 -15.72 -68.32
N ALA A 218 -71.97 -15.56 -69.45
CA ALA A 218 -71.71 -14.51 -70.43
C ALA A 218 -72.29 -13.18 -69.94
N GLY A 219 -71.73 -12.64 -68.86
CA GLY A 219 -72.01 -11.29 -68.40
C GLY A 219 -71.37 -10.28 -69.33
N GLU A 220 -72.18 -9.55 -70.10
CA GLU A 220 -71.68 -8.43 -70.91
C GLU A 220 -71.14 -7.35 -69.97
N GLY A 221 -69.81 -7.35 -69.82
CA GLY A 221 -69.06 -6.34 -69.06
C GLY A 221 -69.13 -4.99 -69.76
N THR A 222 -70.30 -4.35 -69.71
CA THR A 222 -70.50 -2.98 -70.17
C THR A 222 -69.45 -2.11 -69.52
N ALA A 223 -68.58 -1.52 -70.33
CA ALA A 223 -67.86 -0.35 -69.87
C ALA A 223 -68.92 0.65 -69.36
N GLU A 224 -68.63 1.32 -68.24
CA GLU A 224 -69.21 2.65 -68.04
C GLU A 224 -68.65 3.56 -69.13
N THR A 225 -69.27 3.46 -70.31
CA THR A 225 -69.49 4.63 -71.13
C THR A 225 -70.13 5.65 -70.19
N ALA A 226 -69.34 6.62 -69.75
CA ALA A 226 -69.87 7.93 -69.39
C ALA A 226 -70.83 8.28 -70.53
N ALA A 227 -72.14 8.24 -70.23
CA ALA A 227 -73.15 8.17 -71.26
C ALA A 227 -72.89 9.31 -72.25
N PRO A 228 -72.82 9.05 -73.57
CA PRO A 228 -72.55 10.12 -74.52
C PRO A 228 -73.64 11.16 -74.32
N GLN A 229 -73.27 12.31 -73.74
CA GLN A 229 -74.17 13.44 -73.54
C GLN A 229 -74.80 13.69 -74.89
N ALA A 230 -76.11 13.39 -75.02
CA ALA A 230 -76.71 13.06 -76.30
C ALA A 230 -76.37 14.14 -77.31
N ALA A 231 -75.41 13.84 -78.20
CA ALA A 231 -74.70 14.85 -78.97
C ALA A 231 -75.75 15.55 -79.82
N THR A 232 -76.07 16.80 -79.45
CA THR A 232 -77.44 17.31 -79.61
C THR A 232 -77.88 17.14 -81.04
N GLU A 233 -78.83 16.21 -81.27
CA GLU A 233 -79.36 15.97 -82.61
C GLU A 233 -79.98 17.28 -83.07
N THR A 234 -79.25 18.01 -83.90
CA THR A 234 -79.55 19.42 -84.16
C THR A 234 -80.85 19.43 -84.93
N THR A 235 -81.93 19.84 -84.24
CA THR A 235 -83.32 19.60 -84.62
C THR A 235 -83.51 19.92 -86.08
N ALA A 236 -83.69 18.88 -86.89
CA ALA A 236 -83.71 19.04 -88.33
C ALA A 236 -84.92 19.91 -88.70
N PRO A 237 -84.73 21.03 -89.42
CA PRO A 237 -85.84 21.62 -90.15
C PRO A 237 -86.35 20.59 -91.17
N ASP A 238 -87.59 20.74 -91.64
CA ASP A 238 -88.12 19.84 -92.66
C ASP A 238 -87.31 19.97 -93.97
N PHE A 239 -86.36 19.06 -94.12
CA PHE A 239 -85.43 19.01 -95.24
C PHE A 239 -86.12 18.70 -96.58
N THR A 240 -87.38 18.23 -96.54
CA THR A 240 -88.21 18.02 -97.73
C THR A 240 -89.02 19.26 -98.12
N GLY A 241 -89.28 20.16 -97.16
CA GLY A 241 -89.96 21.44 -97.37
C GLY A 241 -89.04 22.61 -97.79
N LEU A 242 -87.72 22.44 -97.67
CA LEU A 242 -86.71 23.40 -98.14
C LEU A 242 -86.49 23.29 -99.65
N ASP A 243 -86.15 24.41 -100.31
CA ASP A 243 -85.70 24.38 -101.70
C ASP A 243 -84.25 23.86 -101.85
N LEU A 244 -83.82 23.58 -103.08
CA LEU A 244 -82.49 23.02 -103.36
C LEU A 244 -81.33 23.88 -102.82
N PRO A 245 -81.27 25.22 -103.03
CA PRO A 245 -80.19 26.02 -102.45
C PRO A 245 -80.24 26.09 -100.92
N ALA A 246 -81.42 26.07 -100.28
CA ALA A 246 -81.52 26.00 -98.81
C ALA A 246 -81.12 24.61 -98.25
N GLN A 247 -81.45 23.51 -98.94
CA GLN A 247 -80.95 22.17 -98.61
C GLN A 247 -79.41 22.11 -98.72
N ALA A 248 -78.84 22.70 -99.79
CA ALA A 248 -77.40 22.75 -100.00
C ALA A 248 -76.69 23.59 -98.92
N SER A 249 -77.20 24.78 -98.60
CA SER A 249 -76.60 25.66 -97.58
C SER A 249 -76.72 25.08 -96.17
N TYR A 250 -77.83 24.45 -95.81
CA TYR A 250 -78.00 23.75 -94.53
C TYR A 250 -76.99 22.59 -94.38
N LEU A 251 -76.78 21.80 -95.43
CA LEU A 251 -75.76 20.75 -95.43
C LEU A 251 -74.34 21.32 -95.31
N VAL A 252 -74.03 22.40 -96.02
CA VAL A 252 -72.73 23.10 -95.91
C VAL A 252 -72.51 23.63 -94.50
N GLU A 253 -73.54 24.19 -93.86
CA GLU A 253 -73.46 24.66 -92.47
C GLU A 253 -73.21 23.47 -91.51
N LEU A 254 -74.00 22.40 -91.63
CA LEU A 254 -73.88 21.20 -90.81
C LEU A 254 -72.51 20.51 -90.94
N LEU A 255 -71.91 20.53 -92.14
CA LEU A 255 -70.55 20.04 -92.42
C LEU A 255 -69.44 20.95 -91.86
N ARG A 256 -69.69 22.25 -91.74
CA ARG A 256 -68.73 23.25 -91.21
C ARG A 256 -68.81 23.44 -89.69
N ARG A 257 -69.83 22.90 -89.01
CA ARG A 257 -69.94 22.90 -87.53
C ARG A 257 -68.83 22.03 -86.90
N PRO A 258 -68.29 22.41 -85.72
CA PRO A 258 -67.24 21.62 -85.06
C PRO A 258 -67.69 20.19 -84.71
N ASP A 259 -68.98 20.03 -84.39
CA ASP A 259 -69.60 18.75 -84.01
C ASP A 259 -69.99 17.86 -85.21
N ALA A 260 -69.65 18.25 -86.45
CA ALA A 260 -69.93 17.48 -87.66
C ALA A 260 -69.39 16.03 -87.59
N ARG A 261 -68.33 15.79 -86.81
CA ARG A 261 -67.80 14.44 -86.51
C ARG A 261 -68.86 13.54 -85.84
N ASN A 262 -69.65 14.09 -84.92
CA ASN A 262 -70.64 13.37 -84.12
C ASN A 262 -71.88 13.06 -84.98
N ASN A 263 -72.36 14.04 -85.75
CA ASN A 263 -73.60 13.94 -86.54
C ASN A 263 -73.41 13.18 -87.88
N ARG A 264 -72.41 12.29 -87.95
CA ARG A 264 -71.99 11.58 -89.17
C ARG A 264 -73.14 10.86 -89.89
N LYS A 265 -74.04 10.19 -89.17
CA LYS A 265 -75.19 9.48 -89.78
C LYS A 265 -76.14 10.48 -90.43
N GLN A 266 -76.60 11.46 -89.66
CA GLN A 266 -77.46 12.56 -90.11
C GLN A 266 -76.89 13.27 -91.35
N ILE A 267 -75.60 13.58 -91.37
CA ILE A 267 -74.91 14.16 -92.54
C ILE A 267 -74.98 13.24 -93.76
N GLN A 268 -74.71 11.94 -93.60
CA GLN A 268 -74.77 10.97 -94.70
C GLN A 268 -76.20 10.80 -95.24
N ASP A 269 -77.19 10.72 -94.36
CA ASP A 269 -78.60 10.52 -94.72
C ASP A 269 -79.21 11.77 -95.38
N LEU A 270 -78.96 12.97 -94.86
CA LEU A 270 -79.39 14.23 -95.47
C LEU A 270 -78.67 14.52 -96.80
N THR A 271 -77.37 14.19 -96.92
CA THR A 271 -76.65 14.30 -98.20
C THR A 271 -77.29 13.40 -99.25
N ARG A 272 -77.65 12.16 -98.90
CA ARG A 272 -78.34 11.22 -99.79
C ARG A 272 -79.74 11.70 -100.19
N GLN A 273 -80.47 12.35 -99.29
CA GLN A 273 -81.76 12.98 -99.59
C GLN A 273 -81.60 14.14 -100.58
N TYR A 274 -80.60 15.00 -100.37
CA TYR A 274 -80.29 16.10 -101.30
C TYR A 274 -79.89 15.58 -102.68
N GLU A 275 -78.99 14.59 -102.77
CA GLU A 275 -78.59 13.98 -104.05
C GLU A 275 -79.81 13.39 -104.81
N ALA A 276 -80.77 12.79 -104.10
CA ALA A 276 -82.02 12.31 -104.69
C ALA A 276 -82.92 13.47 -105.18
N ASN A 277 -83.05 14.55 -104.41
CA ASN A 277 -83.83 15.73 -104.77
C ASN A 277 -83.24 16.45 -106.00
N VAL A 278 -81.92 16.59 -106.08
CA VAL A 278 -81.22 17.10 -107.28
C VAL A 278 -81.47 16.18 -108.48
N GLY A 279 -81.48 14.86 -108.27
CA GLY A 279 -81.82 13.88 -109.30
C GLY A 279 -83.22 14.08 -109.88
N GLN A 280 -84.23 14.25 -109.02
CA GLN A 280 -85.63 14.52 -109.41
C GLN A 280 -85.79 15.88 -110.10
N ALA A 281 -85.11 16.92 -109.60
CA ALA A 281 -85.10 18.23 -110.24
C ALA A 281 -84.49 18.17 -111.65
N ARG A 282 -83.44 17.35 -111.85
CA ARG A 282 -82.81 17.13 -113.15
C ARG A 282 -83.71 16.37 -114.13
N THR A 283 -84.49 15.38 -113.69
CA THR A 283 -85.47 14.71 -114.55
C THR A 283 -86.62 15.65 -114.92
N ALA A 284 -87.20 16.36 -113.95
CA ALA A 284 -88.27 17.32 -114.19
C ALA A 284 -87.84 18.50 -115.09
N ALA A 285 -86.60 18.99 -114.97
CA ALA A 285 -86.05 19.99 -115.86
C ALA A 285 -85.86 19.45 -117.30
N ARG A 286 -85.43 18.20 -117.45
CA ARG A 286 -85.29 17.53 -118.75
C ARG A 286 -86.64 17.32 -119.43
N GLU A 287 -87.67 16.95 -118.68
CA GLU A 287 -89.04 16.79 -119.15
C GLU A 287 -89.65 18.13 -119.60
N LYS A 288 -89.47 19.20 -118.82
CA LYS A 288 -89.88 20.56 -119.21
C LYS A 288 -89.16 21.05 -120.47
N PHE A 289 -87.86 20.76 -120.62
CA PHE A 289 -87.11 21.11 -121.82
C PHE A 289 -87.61 20.33 -123.05
N ALA A 290 -87.84 19.03 -122.93
CA ALA A 290 -88.40 18.20 -124.00
C ALA A 290 -89.82 18.64 -124.41
N ALA A 291 -90.63 19.13 -123.47
CA ALA A 291 -91.95 19.71 -123.75
C ALA A 291 -91.89 21.08 -124.48
N GLY A 292 -90.73 21.75 -124.47
CA GLY A 292 -90.51 23.03 -125.16
C GLY A 292 -90.28 22.92 -126.68
N GLY A 293 -90.09 21.70 -127.20
CA GLY A 293 -89.89 21.45 -128.64
C GLY A 293 -88.44 21.51 -129.13
N GLU A 294 -87.48 21.82 -128.26
CA GLU A 294 -86.05 21.73 -128.58
C GLU A 294 -85.51 20.30 -128.34
N GLY A 295 -84.55 19.88 -129.18
CA GLY A 295 -84.06 18.49 -129.19
C GLY A 295 -83.33 18.10 -127.90
N ALA A 296 -83.66 16.92 -127.36
CA ALA A 296 -83.19 16.46 -126.04
C ALA A 296 -81.66 16.29 -125.89
N GLU A 297 -80.89 16.39 -126.98
CA GLU A 297 -79.42 16.37 -126.98
C GLU A 297 -78.81 17.74 -126.60
N ALA A 298 -79.56 18.84 -126.69
CA ALA A 298 -79.12 20.19 -126.29
C ALA A 298 -79.27 20.48 -124.78
N PHE A 299 -79.81 19.54 -124.00
CA PHE A 299 -80.16 19.77 -122.59
C PHE A 299 -78.92 19.81 -121.66
N ALA A 300 -78.49 21.03 -121.31
CA ALA A 300 -77.54 21.27 -120.23
C ALA A 300 -78.28 21.56 -118.90
N PHE A 301 -78.22 20.64 -117.94
CA PHE A 301 -78.75 20.88 -116.59
C PHE A 301 -77.83 21.86 -115.84
N GLN A 302 -78.35 23.05 -115.55
CA GLN A 302 -77.71 23.99 -114.64
C GLN A 302 -77.80 23.41 -113.22
N GLN A 303 -76.65 23.20 -112.59
CA GLN A 303 -76.57 22.69 -111.23
C GLN A 303 -77.17 23.71 -110.24
N PRO A 304 -77.94 23.28 -109.22
CA PRO A 304 -78.48 24.19 -108.22
C PRO A 304 -77.39 24.96 -107.49
N GLU A 305 -77.71 26.21 -107.16
CA GLU A 305 -76.83 27.13 -106.45
C GLU A 305 -76.39 26.53 -105.09
N GLY A 306 -75.12 26.74 -104.73
CA GLY A 306 -74.50 26.10 -103.56
C GLY A 306 -73.99 24.66 -103.75
N GLN A 307 -74.38 23.91 -104.80
CA GLN A 307 -73.95 22.50 -104.94
C GLN A 307 -72.42 22.32 -105.04
N GLN A 308 -71.71 23.26 -105.67
CA GLN A 308 -70.24 23.20 -105.75
C GLN A 308 -69.59 23.37 -104.36
N GLU A 309 -70.15 24.24 -103.51
CA GLU A 309 -69.69 24.40 -102.13
C GLU A 309 -69.98 23.17 -101.28
N LEU A 310 -71.14 22.54 -101.46
CA LEU A 310 -71.49 21.30 -100.78
C LEU A 310 -70.54 20.16 -101.15
N ASN A 311 -70.26 19.96 -102.45
CA ASN A 311 -69.31 18.94 -102.89
C ASN A 311 -67.91 19.17 -102.31
N LYS A 312 -67.47 20.44 -102.23
CA LYS A 312 -66.21 20.82 -101.61
C LYS A 312 -66.21 20.54 -100.09
N ALA A 313 -67.25 20.94 -99.37
CA ALA A 313 -67.40 20.68 -97.94
C ALA A 313 -67.45 19.17 -97.61
N LEU A 314 -68.11 18.38 -98.46
CA LEU A 314 -68.13 16.91 -98.37
C LEU A 314 -66.75 16.28 -98.61
N GLN A 315 -65.95 16.83 -99.52
CA GLN A 315 -64.56 16.39 -99.70
C GLN A 315 -63.70 16.78 -98.50
N GLU A 316 -63.75 18.03 -98.05
CA GLU A 316 -63.03 18.53 -96.88
C GLU A 316 -63.36 17.71 -95.63
N PHE A 317 -64.63 17.36 -95.41
CA PHE A 317 -65.07 16.48 -94.31
C PHE A 317 -64.51 15.05 -94.42
N ARG A 318 -64.50 14.43 -95.62
CA ARG A 318 -63.92 13.10 -95.84
C ARG A 318 -62.41 13.10 -95.60
N GLU A 319 -61.71 14.11 -96.11
CA GLU A 319 -60.27 14.25 -95.92
C GLU A 319 -59.91 14.52 -94.46
N ASN A 320 -60.63 15.42 -93.79
CA ASN A 320 -60.41 15.72 -92.39
C ASN A 320 -60.64 14.48 -91.52
N ARG A 321 -61.68 13.68 -91.77
CA ARG A 321 -61.87 12.37 -91.11
C ARG A 321 -60.68 11.42 -91.30
N VAL A 322 -60.02 11.41 -92.46
CA VAL A 322 -58.82 10.56 -92.70
C VAL A 322 -57.59 11.13 -92.00
N LYS A 323 -57.44 12.46 -91.95
CA LYS A 323 -56.41 13.15 -91.15
C LYS A 323 -56.62 12.89 -89.65
N ASP A 324 -57.86 12.96 -89.18
CA ASP A 324 -58.29 12.70 -87.80
C ASP A 324 -58.01 11.26 -87.38
N ALA A 325 -58.46 10.26 -88.15
CA ALA A 325 -58.18 8.86 -87.86
C ALA A 325 -56.67 8.56 -87.82
N LYS A 326 -55.90 9.14 -88.75
CA LYS A 326 -54.43 9.03 -88.75
C LYS A 326 -53.80 9.74 -87.54
N ALA A 327 -54.35 10.85 -87.08
CA ALA A 327 -53.89 11.57 -85.89
C ALA A 327 -54.25 10.81 -84.59
N GLU A 328 -55.43 10.18 -84.54
CA GLU A 328 -55.80 9.26 -83.47
C GLU A 328 -54.84 8.07 -83.42
N ASP A 329 -54.63 7.36 -84.53
CA ASP A 329 -53.71 6.21 -84.58
C ASP A 329 -52.27 6.62 -84.24
N ALA A 330 -51.81 7.78 -84.70
CA ALA A 330 -50.53 8.35 -84.29
C ALA A 330 -50.48 8.64 -82.78
N SER A 331 -51.52 9.28 -82.20
CA SER A 331 -51.59 9.55 -80.77
C SER A 331 -51.66 8.28 -79.91
N ARG A 332 -52.31 7.20 -80.41
CA ARG A 332 -52.28 5.88 -79.78
C ARG A 332 -50.87 5.29 -79.84
N GLY A 333 -50.13 5.49 -80.94
CA GLY A 333 -48.71 5.17 -81.07
C GLY A 333 -47.81 5.96 -80.11
N ASP A 334 -48.05 7.27 -79.93
CA ASP A 334 -47.33 8.09 -78.96
C ASP A 334 -47.66 7.68 -77.51
N ASN A 335 -48.92 7.35 -77.23
CA ASN A 335 -49.35 6.80 -75.95
C ASN A 335 -48.73 5.42 -75.69
N LEU A 336 -48.56 4.59 -76.73
CA LEU A 336 -47.89 3.30 -76.67
C LEU A 336 -46.41 3.46 -76.28
N ILE A 337 -45.71 4.42 -76.88
CA ILE A 337 -44.32 4.77 -76.53
C ILE A 337 -44.25 5.29 -75.09
N LYS A 338 -45.15 6.21 -74.69
CA LYS A 338 -45.22 6.75 -73.32
C LYS A 338 -45.49 5.66 -72.28
N LYS A 339 -46.46 4.76 -72.51
CA LYS A 339 -46.75 3.66 -71.57
C LYS A 339 -45.60 2.66 -71.49
N LYS A 340 -44.88 2.37 -72.58
CA LYS A 340 -43.66 1.55 -72.54
C LYS A 340 -42.57 2.24 -71.70
N ALA A 341 -42.31 3.53 -71.90
CA ALA A 341 -41.36 4.28 -71.06
C ALA A 341 -41.75 4.35 -69.57
N LEU A 342 -43.04 4.52 -69.26
CA LEU A 342 -43.55 4.47 -67.87
C LEU A 342 -43.39 3.07 -67.24
N LEU A 343 -43.53 1.99 -68.01
CA LEU A 343 -43.27 0.63 -67.56
C LEU A 343 -41.77 0.40 -67.27
N ASP A 344 -40.87 0.93 -68.09
CA ASP A 344 -39.42 0.82 -67.85
C ASP A 344 -38.98 1.65 -66.63
N GLN A 345 -39.59 2.81 -66.40
CA GLN A 345 -39.41 3.59 -65.17
C GLN A 345 -39.95 2.85 -63.94
N LEU A 346 -41.12 2.22 -64.05
CA LEU A 346 -41.71 1.40 -62.99
C LEU A 346 -40.87 0.15 -62.70
N ARG A 347 -40.35 -0.54 -63.73
CA ARG A 347 -39.36 -1.61 -63.59
C ARG A 347 -38.13 -1.14 -62.84
N THR A 348 -37.56 0.00 -63.24
CA THR A 348 -36.38 0.59 -62.57
C THR A 348 -36.67 0.90 -61.09
N LEU A 349 -37.87 1.39 -60.78
CA LEU A 349 -38.32 1.65 -59.41
C LEU A 349 -38.54 0.36 -58.60
N VAL A 350 -38.96 -0.73 -59.24
CA VAL A 350 -39.15 -2.06 -58.65
C VAL A 350 -37.81 -2.79 -58.44
N GLU A 351 -36.85 -2.64 -59.34
CA GLU A 351 -35.54 -3.28 -59.27
C GLU A 351 -34.57 -2.53 -58.32
N GLY A 352 -34.73 -1.21 -58.17
CA GLY A 352 -34.00 -0.39 -57.22
C GLY A 352 -34.32 -0.64 -55.74
N ALA A 353 -33.47 -0.12 -54.85
CA ALA A 353 -33.68 -0.20 -53.40
C ALA A 353 -34.80 0.74 -52.93
N GLU A 354 -35.61 0.31 -51.95
CA GLU A 354 -36.71 1.13 -51.43
C GLU A 354 -36.19 2.34 -50.65
N THR A 355 -36.37 3.52 -51.26
CA THR A 355 -36.09 4.83 -50.67
C THR A 355 -37.37 5.48 -50.18
N LYS A 356 -37.27 6.49 -49.28
CA LYS A 356 -38.43 7.25 -48.78
C LYS A 356 -39.30 7.79 -49.93
N ASP A 357 -38.66 8.27 -50.99
CA ASP A 357 -39.31 8.89 -52.14
C ASP A 357 -39.93 7.87 -53.12
N SER A 358 -39.65 6.57 -52.96
CA SER A 358 -40.12 5.54 -53.89
C SER A 358 -41.66 5.51 -53.99
N SER A 359 -42.35 5.67 -52.85
CA SER A 359 -43.81 5.74 -52.79
C SER A 359 -44.39 7.00 -53.46
N ALA A 360 -43.65 8.12 -53.46
CA ALA A 360 -44.04 9.34 -54.17
C ALA A 360 -43.81 9.20 -55.68
N LYS A 361 -42.68 8.62 -56.09
CA LYS A 361 -42.36 8.29 -57.49
C LYS A 361 -43.40 7.31 -58.05
N LEU A 362 -43.82 6.32 -57.28
CA LEU A 362 -44.90 5.41 -57.68
C LEU A 362 -46.22 6.15 -57.92
N LYS A 363 -46.62 7.06 -57.00
CA LYS A 363 -47.84 7.87 -57.17
C LYS A 363 -47.79 8.77 -58.41
N ALA A 364 -46.62 9.34 -58.73
CA ALA A 364 -46.41 10.09 -59.96
C ALA A 364 -46.60 9.20 -61.20
N LEU A 365 -45.91 8.06 -61.27
CA LEU A 365 -46.06 7.08 -62.36
C LEU A 365 -47.51 6.58 -62.50
N GLN A 366 -48.22 6.34 -61.40
CA GLN A 366 -49.65 5.97 -61.41
C GLN A 366 -50.55 7.10 -61.93
N SER A 367 -50.19 8.37 -61.70
CA SER A 367 -50.90 9.52 -62.23
C SER A 367 -50.64 9.72 -63.73
N GLU A 368 -49.37 9.65 -64.16
CA GLU A 368 -48.96 9.78 -65.57
C GLU A 368 -49.51 8.62 -66.43
N TRP A 369 -49.58 7.42 -65.86
CA TRP A 369 -50.24 6.26 -66.48
C TRP A 369 -51.73 6.49 -66.75
N LYS A 370 -52.45 7.06 -65.76
CA LYS A 370 -53.89 7.40 -65.87
C LYS A 370 -54.13 8.58 -66.83
N ALA A 371 -53.21 9.54 -66.89
CA ALA A 371 -53.27 10.66 -67.82
C ALA A 371 -52.92 10.27 -69.27
N THR A 372 -52.15 9.20 -69.47
CA THR A 372 -51.80 8.70 -70.80
C THR A 372 -52.97 7.92 -71.41
N GLY A 373 -53.45 8.35 -72.57
CA GLY A 373 -54.69 7.88 -73.19
C GLY A 373 -54.67 6.45 -73.75
N ALA A 374 -55.61 6.18 -74.66
CA ALA A 374 -55.76 4.88 -75.33
C ALA A 374 -54.53 4.50 -76.16
N VAL A 375 -54.34 3.19 -76.32
CA VAL A 375 -53.19 2.51 -76.93
C VAL A 375 -53.73 1.53 -78.00
N PRO A 376 -52.96 1.11 -79.03
CA PRO A 376 -53.47 0.19 -80.03
C PRO A 376 -53.93 -1.14 -79.42
N GLN A 377 -55.04 -1.67 -79.92
CA GLN A 377 -55.75 -2.82 -79.33
C GLN A 377 -54.88 -4.09 -79.26
N THR A 378 -53.86 -4.21 -80.11
CA THR A 378 -52.87 -5.31 -80.13
C THR A 378 -52.01 -5.38 -78.87
N ASP A 379 -51.61 -4.22 -78.35
CA ASP A 379 -50.63 -4.09 -77.26
C ASP A 379 -51.32 -3.87 -75.91
N SER A 380 -52.61 -3.47 -75.91
CA SER A 380 -53.34 -3.00 -74.73
C SER A 380 -53.35 -4.01 -73.57
N GLN A 381 -53.59 -5.30 -73.84
CA GLN A 381 -53.65 -6.33 -72.80
C GLN A 381 -52.26 -6.57 -72.18
N SER A 382 -51.25 -6.83 -73.01
CA SER A 382 -49.85 -7.05 -72.58
C SER A 382 -49.31 -5.89 -71.72
N ILE A 383 -49.65 -4.64 -72.08
CA ILE A 383 -49.27 -3.44 -71.36
C ILE A 383 -50.01 -3.31 -70.02
N TRP A 384 -51.29 -3.71 -69.97
CA TRP A 384 -52.07 -3.78 -68.74
C TRP A 384 -51.56 -4.88 -67.78
N ASP A 385 -51.25 -6.08 -68.31
CA ASP A 385 -50.70 -7.20 -67.54
C ASP A 385 -49.33 -6.83 -66.95
N THR A 386 -48.43 -6.27 -67.77
CA THR A 386 -47.08 -5.84 -67.35
C THR A 386 -47.15 -4.77 -66.26
N TYR A 387 -48.10 -3.83 -66.36
CA TYR A 387 -48.31 -2.79 -65.35
C TYR A 387 -48.71 -3.38 -64.00
N HIS A 388 -49.73 -4.24 -63.97
CA HIS A 388 -50.22 -4.81 -62.72
C HIS A 388 -49.22 -5.78 -62.10
N GLY A 389 -48.49 -6.57 -62.91
CA GLY A 389 -47.40 -7.41 -62.43
C GLY A 389 -46.27 -6.61 -61.78
N LEU A 390 -45.87 -5.47 -62.37
CA LEU A 390 -44.86 -4.60 -61.75
C LEU A 390 -45.37 -3.90 -60.47
N LEU A 391 -46.66 -3.53 -60.41
CA LEU A 391 -47.27 -3.00 -59.18
C LEU A 391 -47.30 -4.03 -58.05
N ASP A 392 -47.70 -5.27 -58.35
CA ASP A 392 -47.73 -6.36 -57.36
C ASP A 392 -46.33 -6.66 -56.80
N ILE A 393 -45.31 -6.73 -57.68
CA ILE A 393 -43.93 -6.90 -57.25
C ILE A 393 -43.45 -5.71 -56.39
N TYR A 394 -43.86 -4.46 -56.69
CA TYR A 394 -43.54 -3.31 -55.83
C TYR A 394 -44.16 -3.48 -54.43
N TYR A 395 -45.47 -3.73 -54.33
CA TYR A 395 -46.16 -3.82 -53.05
C TYR A 395 -45.73 -5.04 -52.24
N SER A 396 -45.40 -6.16 -52.91
CA SER A 396 -44.80 -7.34 -52.28
C SER A 396 -43.42 -7.04 -51.68
N LYS A 397 -42.54 -6.36 -52.43
CA LYS A 397 -41.22 -5.91 -51.91
C LYS A 397 -41.37 -4.92 -50.76
N GLN A 398 -42.30 -3.98 -50.85
CA GLN A 398 -42.57 -3.03 -49.76
C GLN A 398 -43.11 -3.73 -48.50
N GLY A 399 -44.00 -4.71 -48.66
CA GLY A 399 -44.46 -5.56 -47.56
C GLY A 399 -43.31 -6.29 -46.87
N GLN A 400 -42.39 -6.88 -47.65
CA GLN A 400 -41.19 -7.54 -47.13
C GLN A 400 -40.26 -6.56 -46.40
N PHE A 401 -40.02 -5.36 -46.94
CA PHE A 401 -39.17 -4.34 -46.31
C PHE A 401 -39.73 -3.80 -45.00
N LEU A 402 -41.06 -3.62 -44.92
CA LEU A 402 -41.74 -3.25 -43.67
C LEU A 402 -41.66 -4.38 -42.64
N GLN A 403 -41.90 -5.63 -43.06
CA GLN A 403 -41.73 -6.81 -42.18
C GLN A 403 -40.30 -6.94 -41.66
N MET A 404 -39.27 -6.76 -42.50
CA MET A 404 -37.87 -6.78 -42.07
C MET A 404 -37.58 -5.67 -41.04
N LYS A 405 -38.08 -4.45 -41.25
CA LYS A 405 -37.95 -3.36 -40.27
C LYS A 405 -38.66 -3.65 -38.95
N ASP A 406 -39.80 -4.33 -38.98
CA ASP A 406 -40.51 -4.72 -37.75
C ASP A 406 -39.83 -5.89 -37.03
N LEU A 407 -39.17 -6.79 -37.74
CA LEU A 407 -38.26 -7.78 -37.15
C LEU A 407 -37.03 -7.10 -36.52
N ASP A 408 -36.40 -6.14 -37.20
CA ASP A 408 -35.28 -5.37 -36.63
C ASP A 408 -35.70 -4.58 -35.39
N ARG A 409 -36.88 -3.94 -35.41
CA ARG A 409 -37.48 -3.26 -34.24
C ARG A 409 -37.71 -4.22 -33.07
N ARG A 410 -38.16 -5.45 -33.31
CA ARG A 410 -38.34 -6.49 -32.27
C ARG A 410 -36.99 -6.95 -31.71
N ARG A 411 -35.98 -7.18 -32.57
CA ARG A 411 -34.62 -7.54 -32.13
C ARG A 411 -33.94 -6.41 -31.34
N ASN A 412 -34.18 -5.15 -31.72
CA ASN A 412 -33.73 -3.98 -30.95
C ASN A 412 -34.44 -3.87 -29.59
N LEU A 413 -35.73 -4.25 -29.51
CA LEU A 413 -36.48 -4.32 -28.25
C LEU A 413 -35.88 -5.40 -27.33
N GLU A 414 -35.72 -6.63 -27.83
CA GLU A 414 -35.11 -7.75 -27.10
C GLU A 414 -33.70 -7.40 -26.60
N ALA A 415 -32.89 -6.75 -27.44
CA ALA A 415 -31.55 -6.31 -27.07
C ALA A 415 -31.56 -5.21 -25.99
N LYS A 416 -32.47 -4.23 -26.06
CA LYS A 416 -32.61 -3.18 -25.04
C LYS A 416 -33.18 -3.72 -23.73
N GLU A 417 -34.11 -4.67 -23.77
CA GLU A 417 -34.52 -5.42 -22.58
C GLU A 417 -33.35 -6.20 -21.96
N ALA A 418 -32.47 -6.80 -22.76
CA ALA A 418 -31.29 -7.49 -22.26
C ALA A 418 -30.27 -6.54 -21.62
N LEU A 419 -30.10 -5.31 -22.14
CA LEU A 419 -29.31 -4.27 -21.48
C LEU A 419 -29.94 -3.83 -20.15
N ILE A 420 -31.25 -3.64 -20.10
CA ILE A 420 -31.98 -3.28 -18.87
C ILE A 420 -31.81 -4.37 -17.81
N LYS A 421 -32.02 -5.65 -18.16
CA LYS A 421 -31.84 -6.79 -17.24
C LYS A 421 -30.39 -6.90 -16.72
N ARG A 422 -29.39 -6.48 -17.51
CA ARG A 422 -27.99 -6.35 -17.06
C ARG A 422 -27.82 -5.16 -16.10
N ALA A 423 -28.35 -3.99 -16.43
CA ALA A 423 -28.27 -2.79 -15.58
C ALA A 423 -28.96 -3.00 -14.22
N GLU A 424 -30.14 -3.63 -14.21
CA GLU A 424 -30.87 -4.03 -13.00
C GLU A 424 -30.01 -4.95 -12.11
N ALA A 425 -29.28 -5.90 -12.70
CA ALA A 425 -28.35 -6.78 -11.96
C ALA A 425 -27.11 -6.04 -11.40
N LEU A 426 -26.61 -5.00 -12.07
CA LEU A 426 -25.48 -4.19 -11.57
C LEU A 426 -25.80 -3.49 -10.24
N GLY A 427 -27.08 -3.17 -9.98
CA GLY A 427 -27.53 -2.61 -8.70
C GLY A 427 -27.10 -3.44 -7.49
N SER A 428 -27.10 -4.78 -7.61
CA SER A 428 -26.69 -5.73 -6.55
C SER A 428 -25.24 -6.22 -6.69
N ALA A 429 -24.53 -5.93 -7.79
CA ALA A 429 -23.22 -6.51 -8.08
C ALA A 429 -22.12 -6.11 -7.05
N PRO A 430 -21.13 -6.97 -6.77
CA PRO A 430 -20.01 -6.64 -5.88
C PRO A 430 -19.02 -5.68 -6.55
N GLY A 431 -18.70 -4.58 -5.87
CA GLY A 431 -17.71 -3.58 -6.31
C GLY A 431 -18.31 -2.45 -7.15
N ILE A 432 -18.78 -1.39 -6.47
CA ILE A 432 -19.51 -0.25 -7.04
C ILE A 432 -18.78 0.39 -8.25
N ASN A 433 -17.46 0.53 -8.22
CA ASN A 433 -16.71 1.16 -9.31
C ASN A 433 -16.80 0.34 -10.61
N LYS A 434 -16.60 -0.98 -10.56
CA LYS A 434 -16.71 -1.86 -11.75
C LYS A 434 -18.11 -1.83 -12.34
N ALA A 435 -19.13 -1.83 -11.47
CA ALA A 435 -20.51 -1.70 -11.89
C ALA A 435 -20.78 -0.35 -12.60
N LEU A 436 -20.11 0.75 -12.21
CA LEU A 436 -20.22 2.04 -12.89
C LEU A 436 -19.48 2.04 -14.25
N ASP A 437 -18.33 1.38 -14.34
CA ASP A 437 -17.60 1.19 -15.60
C ASP A 437 -18.42 0.34 -16.59
N GLU A 438 -19.12 -0.69 -16.10
CA GLU A 438 -20.02 -1.54 -16.87
C GLU A 438 -21.33 -0.82 -17.26
N LEU A 439 -21.94 -0.06 -16.35
CA LEU A 439 -23.08 0.81 -16.64
C LEU A 439 -22.77 1.85 -17.72
N THR A 440 -21.53 2.36 -17.76
CA THR A 440 -21.08 3.29 -18.81
C THR A 440 -21.06 2.61 -20.18
N LYS A 441 -20.58 1.36 -20.26
CA LYS A 441 -20.63 0.55 -21.50
C LYS A 441 -22.06 0.22 -21.91
N LEU A 442 -22.95 -0.09 -20.96
CA LEU A 442 -24.37 -0.30 -21.25
C LEU A 442 -25.04 0.99 -21.82
N HIS A 443 -24.58 2.19 -21.44
CA HIS A 443 -25.02 3.45 -22.05
C HIS A 443 -24.48 3.66 -23.48
N GLU A 444 -23.34 3.06 -23.83
CA GLU A 444 -22.81 3.05 -25.20
C GLU A 444 -23.56 2.03 -26.06
N ASP A 445 -23.73 0.80 -25.58
CA ASP A 445 -24.56 -0.23 -26.21
C ASP A 445 -25.99 0.26 -26.46
N TRP A 446 -26.59 0.98 -25.52
CA TRP A 446 -27.94 1.55 -25.64
C TRP A 446 -28.09 2.53 -26.81
N LYS A 447 -27.04 3.34 -27.07
CA LYS A 447 -26.97 4.27 -28.21
C LYS A 447 -26.72 3.53 -29.53
N ASN A 448 -25.96 2.44 -29.49
CA ASN A 448 -25.59 1.64 -30.66
C ASN A 448 -26.77 0.76 -31.14
N ILE A 449 -27.66 0.30 -30.26
CA ILE A 449 -28.87 -0.42 -30.65
C ILE A 449 -29.88 0.54 -31.30
N GLY A 450 -30.46 0.09 -32.42
CA GLY A 450 -31.39 0.87 -33.24
C GLY A 450 -32.77 1.17 -32.61
N PRO A 451 -33.71 1.68 -33.43
CA PRO A 451 -35.05 2.05 -32.98
C PRO A 451 -35.90 0.82 -32.61
N VAL A 452 -36.78 1.05 -31.65
CA VAL A 452 -37.75 0.13 -31.04
C VAL A 452 -39.16 0.60 -31.46
N PRO A 453 -40.24 -0.22 -31.38
CA PRO A 453 -41.61 0.28 -31.57
C PRO A 453 -41.90 1.47 -30.65
N ASN A 454 -42.61 2.49 -31.16
CA ASN A 454 -42.76 3.78 -30.47
C ASN A 454 -43.29 3.63 -29.04
N ASP A 455 -44.31 2.78 -28.87
CA ASP A 455 -45.05 2.57 -27.62
C ASP A 455 -44.14 2.01 -26.49
N GLN A 456 -43.07 1.31 -26.87
CA GLN A 456 -42.09 0.71 -25.95
C GLN A 456 -40.85 1.58 -25.74
N ARG A 457 -40.67 2.67 -26.50
CA ARG A 457 -39.47 3.53 -26.42
C ARG A 457 -39.30 4.16 -25.03
N GLU A 458 -40.36 4.79 -24.51
CA GLU A 458 -40.30 5.51 -23.24
C GLU A 458 -40.29 4.57 -22.01
N PRO A 459 -41.14 3.52 -21.92
CA PRO A 459 -41.09 2.58 -20.80
C PRO A 459 -39.73 1.89 -20.61
N LEU A 460 -39.06 1.52 -21.71
CA LEU A 460 -37.73 0.92 -21.64
C LEU A 460 -36.66 1.94 -21.22
N TRP A 461 -36.75 3.19 -21.69
CA TRP A 461 -35.84 4.26 -21.28
C TRP A 461 -35.95 4.59 -19.79
N GLN A 462 -37.17 4.75 -19.28
CA GLN A 462 -37.44 5.00 -17.86
C GLN A 462 -36.90 3.86 -16.96
N ARG A 463 -37.07 2.59 -17.37
CA ARG A 463 -36.47 1.45 -16.66
C ARG A 463 -34.94 1.45 -16.67
N PHE A 464 -34.32 1.81 -17.80
CA PHE A 464 -32.87 1.88 -17.91
C PHE A 464 -32.28 2.96 -17.00
N ILE A 465 -32.90 4.15 -16.95
CA ILE A 465 -32.50 5.24 -16.05
C ILE A 465 -32.75 4.86 -14.58
N ALA A 466 -33.89 4.27 -14.22
CA ALA A 466 -34.15 3.83 -12.86
C ALA A 466 -33.09 2.83 -12.34
N ALA A 467 -32.62 1.91 -13.20
CA ALA A 467 -31.52 1.01 -12.86
C ALA A 467 -30.16 1.74 -12.69
N SER A 468 -29.90 2.77 -13.51
CA SER A 468 -28.74 3.66 -13.39
C SER A 468 -28.74 4.42 -12.06
N ASP A 469 -29.88 4.98 -11.68
CA ASP A 469 -30.05 5.80 -10.48
C ASP A 469 -29.85 4.99 -9.19
N VAL A 470 -30.31 3.73 -9.15
CA VAL A 470 -30.04 2.81 -8.03
C VAL A 470 -28.52 2.64 -7.79
N LEU A 471 -27.73 2.52 -8.84
CA LEU A 471 -26.28 2.38 -8.71
C LEU A 471 -25.60 3.70 -8.30
N HIS A 472 -26.06 4.84 -8.81
CA HIS A 472 -25.57 6.16 -8.40
C HIS A 472 -25.92 6.47 -6.94
N GLN A 473 -27.13 6.13 -6.48
CA GLN A 473 -27.55 6.26 -5.09
C GLN A 473 -26.73 5.34 -4.17
N ARG A 474 -26.51 4.07 -4.53
CA ARG A 474 -25.63 3.15 -3.79
C ARG A 474 -24.18 3.66 -3.69
N ARG A 475 -23.66 4.30 -4.74
CA ARG A 475 -22.35 4.97 -4.73
C ARG A 475 -22.32 6.14 -3.74
N LYS A 476 -23.36 6.96 -3.73
CA LYS A 476 -23.52 8.09 -2.80
C LYS A 476 -23.60 7.60 -1.35
N GLU A 477 -24.45 6.63 -1.06
CA GLU A 477 -24.58 6.03 0.29
C GLU A 477 -23.26 5.47 0.82
N PHE A 478 -22.49 4.77 -0.02
CA PHE A 478 -21.16 4.30 0.36
C PHE A 478 -20.18 5.44 0.67
N ALA A 479 -20.23 6.54 -0.10
CA ALA A 479 -19.42 7.73 0.17
C ALA A 479 -19.86 8.47 1.44
N ASP A 480 -21.17 8.56 1.70
CA ASP A 480 -21.75 9.20 2.88
C ASP A 480 -21.45 8.38 4.16
N GLN A 481 -21.65 7.06 4.13
CA GLN A 481 -21.26 6.14 5.21
C GLN A 481 -19.75 6.26 5.52
N ARG A 482 -18.91 6.24 4.48
CA ARG A 482 -17.47 6.46 4.63
C ARG A 482 -17.15 7.83 5.23
N SER A 483 -17.85 8.89 4.80
CA SER A 483 -17.67 10.25 5.35
C SER A 483 -18.03 10.31 6.83
N VAL A 484 -19.10 9.62 7.27
CA VAL A 484 -19.49 9.52 8.68
C VAL A 484 -18.40 8.80 9.51
N VAL A 485 -17.89 7.66 9.03
CA VAL A 485 -16.80 6.93 9.70
C VAL A 485 -15.52 7.75 9.76
N GLU A 486 -15.12 8.39 8.67
CA GLU A 486 -13.94 9.27 8.65
C GLU A 486 -14.11 10.47 9.61
N LYS A 487 -15.32 11.06 9.72
CA LYS A 487 -15.62 12.13 10.69
C LYS A 487 -15.59 11.65 12.15
N ALA A 488 -16.03 10.42 12.43
CA ALA A 488 -15.93 9.84 13.78
C ALA A 488 -14.45 9.61 14.17
N ASN A 489 -13.68 9.00 13.26
CA ASN A 489 -12.24 8.78 13.41
C ASN A 489 -11.47 10.09 13.58
N LEU A 490 -11.87 11.16 12.89
CA LEU A 490 -11.31 12.51 13.03
C LEU A 490 -11.42 13.01 14.47
N VAL A 491 -12.60 12.87 15.10
CA VAL A 491 -12.81 13.29 16.50
C VAL A 491 -11.97 12.44 17.46
N VAL A 492 -11.89 11.12 17.24
CA VAL A 492 -11.01 10.23 18.03
C VAL A 492 -9.56 10.68 17.93
N LYS A 493 -9.03 10.88 16.72
CA LYS A 493 -7.63 11.31 16.55
C LYS A 493 -7.35 12.73 17.04
N GLN A 494 -8.34 13.64 17.05
CA GLN A 494 -8.22 14.94 17.72
C GLN A 494 -8.04 14.77 19.23
N ALA A 495 -8.87 13.97 19.89
CA ALA A 495 -8.73 13.68 21.33
C ALA A 495 -7.41 12.96 21.68
N LEU A 496 -6.91 12.09 20.80
CA LEU A 496 -5.59 11.48 20.95
C LEU A 496 -4.45 12.49 20.76
N LEU A 497 -4.57 13.42 19.81
CA LEU A 497 -3.60 14.50 19.64
C LEU A 497 -3.55 15.41 20.87
N GLU A 498 -4.71 15.78 21.42
CA GLU A 498 -4.80 16.54 22.69
C GLU A 498 -4.12 15.80 23.86
N ARG A 499 -4.23 14.46 23.93
CA ARG A 499 -3.49 13.64 24.90
C ARG A 499 -1.97 13.63 24.66
N VAL A 500 -1.48 13.72 23.41
CA VAL A 500 -0.03 13.72 23.11
C VAL A 500 0.61 15.10 23.23
N LEU A 501 -0.11 16.20 23.00
CA LEU A 501 0.45 17.55 23.03
C LEU A 501 1.25 17.87 24.32
N PRO A 502 0.82 17.48 25.54
CA PRO A 502 1.60 17.66 26.77
C PRO A 502 2.88 16.82 26.90
N PHE A 503 3.09 15.81 26.04
CA PHE A 503 4.32 15.00 26.05
C PHE A 503 5.47 15.73 25.32
N ALA A 504 5.15 16.58 24.34
CA ALA A 504 6.02 17.69 24.02
C ALA A 504 5.99 18.68 25.20
N THR A 505 7.15 19.21 25.60
CA THR A 505 7.35 19.99 26.86
C THR A 505 7.29 19.18 28.17
N PHE A 506 7.01 17.87 28.15
CA PHE A 506 7.22 17.03 29.34
C PHE A 506 8.72 16.88 29.65
N GLU A 507 9.14 17.31 30.85
CA GLU A 507 10.53 17.27 31.33
C GLU A 507 10.52 16.86 32.83
N THR A 508 11.49 16.04 33.27
CA THR A 508 11.60 15.58 34.67
C THR A 508 12.96 14.96 34.99
N ASP A 509 13.42 15.10 36.23
CA ASP A 509 14.66 14.48 36.72
C ASP A 509 14.52 12.98 37.03
N ARG A 510 13.27 12.47 37.06
CA ARG A 510 12.97 11.11 37.55
C ARG A 510 12.94 10.10 36.40
N VAL A 511 14.00 9.29 36.31
CA VAL A 511 14.15 8.16 35.36
C VAL A 511 12.91 7.26 35.28
N ASN A 512 12.21 7.00 36.40
CA ASN A 512 11.02 6.15 36.42
C ASN A 512 9.78 6.83 35.78
N LEU A 513 9.65 8.16 35.86
CA LEU A 513 8.57 8.88 35.19
C LEU A 513 8.78 8.91 33.67
N TRP A 514 10.04 9.00 33.21
CA TRP A 514 10.36 8.83 31.78
C TRP A 514 9.97 7.45 31.23
N ARG A 515 9.98 6.40 32.06
CA ARG A 515 9.48 5.06 31.68
C ARG A 515 7.95 5.09 31.55
N SER A 516 7.23 5.42 32.64
CA SER A 516 5.77 5.53 32.64
C SER A 516 5.22 6.37 31.48
N LYS A 517 5.82 7.53 31.19
CA LYS A 517 5.42 8.40 30.07
C LYS A 517 5.88 7.90 28.70
N THR A 518 6.86 7.00 28.61
CA THR A 518 7.11 6.27 27.36
C THR A 518 5.98 5.27 27.11
N ASP A 519 5.57 4.55 28.15
CA ASP A 519 4.60 3.46 28.08
C ASP A 519 3.20 4.01 27.72
N GLU A 520 2.73 5.05 28.43
CA GLU A 520 1.51 5.81 28.08
C GLU A 520 1.53 6.34 26.63
N LEU A 521 2.69 6.78 26.13
CA LEU A 521 2.83 7.27 24.77
C LEU A 521 2.86 6.14 23.72
N GLN A 522 3.21 4.91 24.10
CA GLN A 522 3.02 3.73 23.24
C GLN A 522 1.56 3.29 23.21
N GLU A 523 0.84 3.36 24.34
CA GLU A 523 -0.61 3.10 24.37
C GLU A 523 -1.34 4.06 23.43
N ILE A 524 -1.10 5.38 23.54
CA ILE A 524 -1.69 6.38 22.65
C ILE A 524 -1.28 6.16 21.18
N LYS A 525 -0.07 5.65 20.90
CA LYS A 525 0.33 5.24 19.54
C LYS A 525 -0.53 4.08 19.01
N THR A 526 -0.79 3.06 19.83
CA THR A 526 -1.66 1.94 19.40
C THR A 526 -3.11 2.40 19.19
N GLU A 527 -3.63 3.29 20.04
CA GLU A 527 -4.95 3.92 19.84
C GLU A 527 -4.98 4.75 18.53
N TRP A 528 -3.91 5.51 18.24
CA TRP A 528 -3.80 6.34 17.03
C TRP A 528 -3.75 5.52 15.74
N GLU A 529 -3.06 4.38 15.76
CA GLU A 529 -2.98 3.45 14.63
C GLU A 529 -4.30 2.67 14.45
N ALA A 530 -4.98 2.33 15.55
CA ALA A 530 -6.30 1.68 15.52
C ALA A 530 -7.44 2.61 15.07
N ALA A 531 -7.35 3.92 15.32
CA ALA A 531 -8.40 4.91 15.05
C ALA A 531 -8.66 5.23 13.54
N GLY A 532 -8.34 4.32 12.62
CA GLY A 532 -8.82 4.32 11.24
C GLY A 532 -8.34 5.47 10.33
N LEU A 533 -9.10 5.70 9.25
CA LEU A 533 -8.87 6.77 8.27
C LEU A 533 -9.67 8.04 8.64
N VAL A 534 -9.12 9.20 8.25
CA VAL A 534 -9.59 10.56 8.58
C VAL A 534 -9.72 11.35 7.26
N PRO A 535 -10.63 12.34 7.12
CA PRO A 535 -10.81 13.09 5.88
C PRO A 535 -9.51 13.72 5.41
N ARG A 536 -9.18 13.50 4.14
CA ARG A 536 -7.84 13.76 3.57
C ARG A 536 -7.34 15.21 3.77
N ALA A 537 -8.24 16.19 3.78
CA ALA A 537 -7.92 17.60 4.01
C ALA A 537 -7.37 17.91 5.42
N GLN A 538 -7.61 17.05 6.41
CA GLN A 538 -7.17 17.24 7.80
C GLN A 538 -6.12 16.21 8.25
N ALA A 539 -6.10 15.03 7.61
CA ALA A 539 -5.21 13.92 7.96
C ALA A 539 -3.73 14.33 8.03
N ASP A 540 -3.21 15.04 7.02
CA ASP A 540 -1.79 15.42 6.96
C ASP A 540 -1.41 16.42 8.06
N ALA A 541 -2.28 17.38 8.36
CA ALA A 541 -2.05 18.37 9.42
C ALA A 541 -2.05 17.70 10.81
N LEU A 542 -3.05 16.85 11.08
CA LEU A 542 -3.20 16.14 12.35
C LEU A 542 -2.02 15.17 12.59
N ASN A 543 -1.63 14.41 11.56
CA ASN A 543 -0.52 13.48 11.60
C ASN A 543 0.83 14.21 11.76
N LYS A 544 1.02 15.36 11.10
CA LYS A 544 2.22 16.20 11.30
C LYS A 544 2.35 16.70 12.74
N GLN A 545 1.25 17.16 13.35
CA GLN A 545 1.25 17.61 14.75
C GLN A 545 1.52 16.46 15.72
N TYR A 546 0.85 15.31 15.53
CA TYR A 546 1.08 14.10 16.32
C TYR A 546 2.55 13.66 16.31
N TRP A 547 3.14 13.46 15.11
CA TRP A 547 4.53 13.02 15.01
C TRP A 547 5.56 14.08 15.43
N ALA A 548 5.22 15.38 15.34
CA ALA A 548 6.07 16.43 15.90
C ALA A 548 6.11 16.34 17.44
N ALA A 549 4.96 16.20 18.09
CA ALA A 549 4.89 16.09 19.55
C ALA A 549 5.52 14.78 20.07
N TYR A 550 5.24 13.65 19.40
CA TYR A 550 5.88 12.35 19.68
C TYR A 550 7.42 12.45 19.60
N LYS A 551 7.97 13.02 18.51
CA LYS A 551 9.42 13.22 18.36
C LYS A 551 9.99 14.18 19.42
N ALA A 552 9.25 15.24 19.78
CA ALA A 552 9.69 16.20 20.79
C ALA A 552 9.82 15.60 22.20
N PHE A 553 8.99 14.59 22.55
CA PHE A 553 9.16 13.80 23.78
C PHE A 553 10.43 12.94 23.74
N PHE A 554 10.62 12.15 22.66
CA PHE A 554 11.78 11.25 22.57
C PHE A 554 13.12 11.99 22.45
N ASN A 555 13.14 13.18 21.84
CA ASN A 555 14.33 14.05 21.85
C ASN A 555 14.68 14.50 23.28
N ARG A 556 13.74 15.09 24.02
CA ARG A 556 13.95 15.49 25.43
C ARG A 556 14.42 14.33 26.31
N LYS A 557 13.78 13.17 26.18
CA LYS A 557 14.18 11.93 26.86
C LYS A 557 15.64 11.56 26.56
N ASN A 558 16.04 11.60 25.28
CA ASN A 558 17.40 11.32 24.85
C ASN A 558 18.39 12.35 25.45
N ASP A 559 18.06 13.64 25.40
CA ASP A 559 18.94 14.71 25.88
C ASP A 559 19.08 14.70 27.41
N PHE A 560 18.03 14.35 28.16
CA PHE A 560 18.09 14.05 29.59
C PHE A 560 19.05 12.88 29.89
N PHE A 561 18.93 11.75 29.17
CA PHE A 561 19.81 10.61 29.40
C PHE A 561 21.28 10.89 28.98
N LYS A 562 21.52 11.69 27.92
CA LYS A 562 22.86 12.19 27.59
C LYS A 562 23.43 13.06 28.71
N SER A 563 22.63 13.98 29.26
CA SER A 563 23.09 14.84 30.37
C SER A 563 23.48 14.01 31.59
N LEU A 564 22.63 13.05 31.97
CA LEU A 564 22.88 12.15 33.09
C LEU A 564 24.10 11.23 32.88
N ASP A 565 24.43 10.87 31.63
CA ASP A 565 25.63 10.09 31.32
C ASP A 565 26.90 10.96 31.24
N ASN A 566 26.79 12.19 30.71
CA ASN A 566 27.84 13.19 30.74
C ASN A 566 28.25 13.52 32.19
N GLU A 567 27.29 13.73 33.10
CA GLU A 567 27.53 13.90 34.54
C GLU A 567 28.28 12.72 35.15
N LYS A 568 27.86 11.48 34.87
CA LYS A 568 28.56 10.27 35.34
C LYS A 568 29.97 10.19 34.78
N SER A 569 30.19 10.57 33.52
CA SER A 569 31.51 10.61 32.90
C SER A 569 32.43 11.67 33.54
N ALA A 570 31.87 12.83 33.93
CA ALA A 570 32.58 13.86 34.67
C ALA A 570 32.93 13.38 36.08
N ASN A 571 31.99 12.73 36.77
CA ASN A 571 32.23 12.09 38.08
C ASN A 571 33.31 11.00 37.99
N VAL A 572 33.39 10.23 36.90
CA VAL A 572 34.48 9.25 36.68
C VAL A 572 35.82 9.96 36.56
N LYS A 573 35.92 11.03 35.75
CA LYS A 573 37.16 11.81 35.60
C LYS A 573 37.59 12.44 36.93
N ALA A 574 36.65 12.99 37.69
CA ALA A 574 36.92 13.55 39.02
C ALA A 574 37.37 12.47 40.02
N LYS A 575 36.72 11.31 40.08
CA LYS A 575 37.15 10.20 40.95
C LYS A 575 38.49 9.59 40.51
N GLN A 576 38.82 9.57 39.21
CA GLN A 576 40.15 9.18 38.76
C GLN A 576 41.22 10.18 39.22
N ALA A 577 41.01 11.49 39.03
CA ALA A 577 41.96 12.51 39.51
C ALA A 577 42.15 12.51 41.04
N LEU A 578 41.14 12.06 41.81
CA LEU A 578 41.25 11.81 43.25
C LEU A 578 42.05 10.53 43.58
N ILE A 579 41.93 9.47 42.77
CA ILE A 579 42.80 8.28 42.86
C ILE A 579 44.24 8.67 42.55
N ASP A 580 44.48 9.44 41.49
CA ASP A 580 45.81 9.84 41.06
C ASP A 580 46.51 10.67 42.15
N GLN A 581 45.79 11.61 42.80
CA GLN A 581 46.29 12.33 43.99
C GLN A 581 46.56 11.42 45.21
N ALA A 582 45.80 10.34 45.39
CA ALA A 582 46.02 9.39 46.48
C ALA A 582 47.22 8.48 46.21
N GLU A 583 47.42 8.04 44.96
CA GLU A 583 48.59 7.28 44.52
C GLU A 583 49.86 8.16 44.51
N GLU A 584 49.76 9.47 44.23
CA GLU A 584 50.86 10.42 44.45
C GLU A 584 51.17 10.59 45.95
N ALA A 585 50.16 10.78 46.80
CA ALA A 585 50.33 10.89 48.25
C ALA A 585 50.93 9.62 48.89
N GLN A 586 50.66 8.43 48.34
CA GLN A 586 51.28 7.17 48.74
C GLN A 586 52.80 7.15 48.54
N ASN A 587 53.30 7.85 47.52
CA ASN A 587 54.73 7.90 47.18
C ASN A 587 55.45 9.08 47.87
N ASN A 588 54.75 9.97 48.56
CA ASN A 588 55.34 11.12 49.24
C ASN A 588 56.18 10.68 50.47
N PRO A 589 57.45 11.13 50.59
CA PRO A 589 58.27 10.84 51.78
C PRO A 589 57.71 11.49 53.06
N ASP A 590 57.08 12.66 52.98
CA ASP A 590 56.44 13.32 54.12
C ASP A 590 55.12 12.61 54.47
N GLN A 591 55.17 11.85 55.56
CA GLN A 591 54.05 11.05 56.05
C GLN A 591 52.89 11.89 56.59
N ASP A 592 53.11 13.12 57.05
CA ASP A 592 52.05 13.99 57.57
C ASP A 592 51.40 14.81 56.46
N ALA A 593 52.17 15.28 55.47
CA ALA A 593 51.61 15.83 54.23
C ALA A 593 50.81 14.78 53.44
N ALA A 594 51.29 13.53 53.38
CA ALA A 594 50.55 12.40 52.81
C ALA A 594 49.21 12.17 53.54
N ARG A 595 49.24 12.05 54.88
CA ARG A 595 48.02 11.90 55.70
C ARG A 595 47.02 13.03 55.48
N GLN A 596 47.44 14.28 55.50
CA GLN A 596 46.56 15.43 55.26
C GLN A 596 45.95 15.42 53.85
N THR A 597 46.73 15.04 52.84
CA THR A 597 46.27 14.91 51.47
C THR A 597 45.20 13.82 51.35
N ILE A 598 45.45 12.62 51.88
CA ILE A 598 44.45 11.53 51.89
C ILE A 598 43.17 11.94 52.62
N ILE A 599 43.24 12.66 53.74
CA ILE A 599 42.06 13.16 54.47
C ILE A 599 41.25 14.15 53.61
N ARG A 600 41.89 15.06 52.87
CA ARG A 600 41.22 15.96 51.91
C ARG A 600 40.52 15.16 50.80
N VAL A 601 41.27 14.28 50.14
CA VAL A 601 40.77 13.48 49.01
C VAL A 601 39.62 12.54 49.45
N GLN A 602 39.66 11.98 50.67
CA GLN A 602 38.55 11.20 51.25
C GLN A 602 37.28 12.01 51.56
N LYS A 603 37.39 13.33 51.70
CA LYS A 603 36.21 14.21 51.77
C LYS A 603 35.67 14.46 50.36
N GLU A 604 36.52 14.95 49.46
CA GLU A 604 36.17 15.26 48.07
C GLU A 604 35.58 14.03 47.35
N TRP A 605 36.08 12.82 47.63
CA TRP A 605 35.53 11.56 47.10
C TRP A 605 34.05 11.32 47.45
N LYS A 606 33.60 11.77 48.63
CA LYS A 606 32.20 11.65 49.09
C LYS A 606 31.31 12.73 48.46
N ASP A 607 31.89 13.90 48.21
CA ASP A 607 31.21 15.04 47.61
C ASP A 607 31.03 14.85 46.08
N VAL A 608 31.96 14.15 45.40
CA VAL A 608 31.78 13.76 43.97
C VAL A 608 30.69 12.71 43.82
N GLY A 609 29.75 12.97 42.89
CA GLY A 609 28.54 12.19 42.67
C GLY A 609 28.73 10.77 42.13
N ARG A 610 27.60 10.14 41.76
CA ARG A 610 27.57 8.76 41.26
C ARG A 610 28.29 8.62 39.92
N VAL A 611 29.01 7.51 39.78
CA VAL A 611 29.68 7.04 38.55
C VAL A 611 28.92 5.81 38.01
N PRO A 612 29.18 5.34 36.77
CA PRO A 612 28.56 4.13 36.25
C PRO A 612 28.93 2.91 37.08
N ASP A 613 27.96 2.07 37.44
CA ASP A 613 28.14 1.01 38.43
C ASP A 613 29.25 0.02 38.06
N LYS A 614 29.41 -0.29 36.76
CA LYS A 614 30.51 -1.12 36.20
C LYS A 614 31.93 -0.63 36.51
N LEU A 615 32.09 0.65 36.85
CA LEU A 615 33.37 1.28 37.20
C LEU A 615 33.45 1.69 38.68
N ALA A 616 32.31 1.80 39.37
CA ALA A 616 32.24 2.24 40.76
C ALA A 616 33.15 1.43 41.68
N ASP A 617 33.02 0.11 41.64
CA ASP A 617 33.81 -0.79 42.50
C ASP A 617 35.30 -0.75 42.15
N LYS A 618 35.66 -0.72 40.86
CA LYS A 618 37.06 -0.67 40.41
C LYS A 618 37.76 0.61 40.87
N LEU A 619 37.09 1.75 40.73
CA LEU A 619 37.59 3.05 41.19
C LEU A 619 37.69 3.06 42.72
N TRP A 620 36.68 2.55 43.43
CA TRP A 620 36.68 2.45 44.89
C TRP A 620 37.80 1.55 45.42
N HIS A 621 38.07 0.40 44.79
CA HIS A 621 39.14 -0.49 45.20
C HIS A 621 40.53 0.14 45.01
N ARG A 622 40.81 0.83 43.88
CA ARG A 622 42.07 1.59 43.72
C ARG A 622 42.19 2.71 44.75
N PHE A 623 41.15 3.55 44.88
CA PHE A 623 41.14 4.65 45.83
C PHE A 623 41.41 4.18 47.26
N ARG A 624 40.73 3.09 47.65
CA ARG A 624 40.91 2.49 48.97
C ARG A 624 42.30 1.89 49.17
N ALA A 625 42.86 1.19 48.18
CA ALA A 625 44.20 0.62 48.28
C ALA A 625 45.27 1.71 48.49
N ALA A 626 45.19 2.83 47.75
CA ALA A 626 46.09 3.97 47.94
C ALA A 626 45.94 4.62 49.32
N CYS A 627 44.70 4.79 49.80
CA CYS A 627 44.42 5.27 51.16
C CYS A 627 44.98 4.34 52.25
N ASP A 628 44.65 3.04 52.18
CA ASP A 628 45.01 2.06 53.20
C ASP A 628 46.54 1.87 53.23
N ALA A 629 47.25 2.00 52.10
CA ALA A 629 48.72 1.97 52.05
C ALA A 629 49.40 3.09 52.87
N VAL A 630 48.91 4.34 52.79
CA VAL A 630 49.43 5.49 53.56
C VAL A 630 49.26 5.28 55.08
N PHE A 631 48.19 4.60 55.51
CA PHE A 631 47.95 4.33 56.92
C PHE A 631 48.57 3.02 57.43
N GLU A 632 48.80 2.03 56.58
CA GLU A 632 49.39 0.75 56.99
C GLU A 632 50.92 0.82 57.02
N ARG A 633 51.58 1.64 56.18
CA ARG A 633 53.04 1.88 56.23
C ARG A 633 53.56 2.20 57.64
N PRO A 634 53.09 3.25 58.36
CA PRO A 634 53.57 3.54 59.71
C PRO A 634 53.24 2.43 60.72
N LYS A 635 52.19 1.63 60.51
CA LYS A 635 51.90 0.46 61.35
C LYS A 635 52.87 -0.69 61.09
N GLN A 636 53.27 -0.91 59.83
CA GLN A 636 54.29 -1.91 59.48
C GLN A 636 55.65 -1.49 60.03
N GLU A 637 56.03 -0.22 59.87
CA GLU A 637 57.25 0.33 60.47
C GLU A 637 57.26 0.23 62.01
N PHE A 638 56.08 0.24 62.66
CA PHE A 638 55.93 0.01 64.10
C PHE A 638 56.01 -1.49 64.47
N ARG A 639 55.21 -2.36 63.83
CA ARG A 639 55.24 -3.82 64.06
C ARG A 639 56.64 -4.40 63.87
N GLN A 640 57.34 -4.01 62.80
CA GLN A 640 58.72 -4.46 62.55
C GLN A 640 59.73 -4.02 63.62
N ARG A 641 59.45 -2.96 64.39
CA ARG A 641 60.26 -2.56 65.55
C ARG A 641 59.90 -3.41 66.77
N GLU A 642 58.61 -3.64 67.02
CA GLU A 642 58.15 -4.53 68.10
C GLU A 642 58.63 -5.96 67.91
N GLU A 643 58.49 -6.53 66.70
CA GLU A 643 58.94 -7.87 66.33
C GLU A 643 60.46 -8.05 66.57
N LYS A 644 61.28 -7.06 66.19
CA LYS A 644 62.73 -7.10 66.43
C LYS A 644 63.08 -7.03 67.92
N VAL A 645 62.35 -6.26 68.72
CA VAL A 645 62.52 -6.20 70.18
C VAL A 645 62.08 -7.53 70.82
N GLN A 646 60.99 -8.14 70.36
CA GLN A 646 60.52 -9.45 70.84
C GLN A 646 61.47 -10.59 70.45
N GLN A 647 62.03 -10.58 69.24
CA GLN A 647 63.05 -11.55 68.82
C GLN A 647 64.30 -11.44 69.71
N ALA A 648 64.83 -10.22 69.91
CA ALA A 648 65.99 -10.00 70.76
C ALA A 648 65.75 -10.40 72.24
N SER A 649 64.52 -10.26 72.76
CA SER A 649 64.20 -10.74 74.12
C SER A 649 64.04 -12.25 74.20
N ALA A 650 63.48 -12.90 73.16
CA ALA A 650 63.36 -14.34 73.06
C ALA A 650 64.74 -15.04 72.98
N GLU A 651 65.66 -14.48 72.18
CA GLU A 651 67.06 -14.93 72.11
C GLU A 651 67.73 -14.89 73.49
N GLN A 652 67.55 -13.80 74.25
CA GLN A 652 68.09 -13.66 75.61
C GLN A 652 67.49 -14.73 76.55
N THR A 653 66.19 -14.99 76.51
CA THR A 653 65.57 -16.02 77.36
C THR A 653 66.06 -17.44 77.02
N ALA A 654 66.17 -17.78 75.74
CA ALA A 654 66.65 -19.11 75.32
C ALA A 654 68.14 -19.33 75.63
N HIS A 655 68.95 -18.27 75.69
CA HIS A 655 70.33 -18.36 76.14
C HIS A 655 70.45 -18.47 77.66
N LEU A 656 69.57 -17.82 78.43
CA LEU A 656 69.48 -18.02 79.89
C LEU A 656 69.03 -19.44 80.26
N GLU A 657 68.12 -20.02 79.47
CA GLU A 657 67.66 -21.41 79.65
C GLU A 657 68.81 -22.39 79.46
N LYS A 658 69.59 -22.28 78.38
CA LYS A 658 70.82 -23.09 78.17
C LYS A 658 71.85 -22.93 79.30
N VAL A 659 72.02 -21.72 79.83
CA VAL A 659 72.92 -21.48 80.98
C VAL A 659 72.36 -22.08 82.26
N ALA A 660 71.03 -22.14 82.43
CA ALA A 660 70.41 -22.85 83.54
C ALA A 660 70.59 -24.38 83.43
N GLU A 661 70.39 -24.96 82.23
CA GLU A 661 70.68 -26.38 81.96
C GLU A 661 72.14 -26.73 82.26
N GLN A 662 73.09 -25.88 81.82
CA GLN A 662 74.52 -26.05 82.10
C GLN A 662 74.85 -26.01 83.61
N VAL A 663 74.12 -25.23 84.40
CA VAL A 663 74.27 -25.13 85.87
C VAL A 663 73.64 -26.31 86.59
N GLU A 664 72.46 -26.77 86.15
CA GLU A 664 71.79 -27.93 86.74
C GLU A 664 72.45 -29.26 86.36
N GLY A 665 73.17 -29.31 85.24
CA GLY A 665 74.02 -30.45 84.84
C GLY A 665 75.35 -30.59 85.61
N LEU A 666 75.72 -29.65 86.48
CA LEU A 666 76.92 -29.76 87.31
C LEU A 666 76.68 -30.65 88.54
N SER A 667 77.55 -31.62 88.75
CA SER A 667 77.43 -32.66 89.78
C SER A 667 78.74 -32.90 90.52
N ALA A 668 78.75 -33.82 91.50
CA ALA A 668 79.99 -34.22 92.16
C ALA A 668 81.00 -34.91 91.22
N ASP A 669 80.50 -35.56 90.16
CA ASP A 669 81.30 -36.26 89.14
C ASP A 669 81.75 -35.32 88.00
N ASN A 670 81.03 -34.22 87.79
CA ASN A 670 81.38 -33.15 86.84
C ASN A 670 81.23 -31.76 87.50
N PRO A 671 82.20 -31.35 88.33
CA PRO A 671 82.17 -30.06 89.03
C PRO A 671 82.39 -28.86 88.10
N GLY A 672 81.93 -27.68 88.53
CA GLY A 672 82.12 -26.43 87.79
C GLY A 672 83.60 -26.00 87.73
N SER A 673 84.01 -25.32 86.64
CA SER A 673 85.37 -24.81 86.46
C SER A 673 85.39 -23.30 86.21
N LEU A 674 86.48 -22.62 86.62
CA LEU A 674 86.66 -21.18 86.36
C LEU A 674 86.77 -20.86 84.85
N GLU A 675 87.08 -21.85 84.02
CA GLU A 675 87.10 -21.71 82.56
C GLU A 675 85.67 -21.75 82.00
N GLY A 676 84.80 -22.65 82.47
CA GLY A 676 83.39 -22.67 82.08
C GLY A 676 82.62 -21.42 82.53
N PHE A 677 82.91 -20.89 83.73
CA PHE A 677 82.38 -19.59 84.18
C PHE A 677 82.75 -18.45 83.21
N ARG A 678 83.99 -18.45 82.70
CA ARG A 678 84.46 -17.46 81.72
C ARG A 678 83.88 -17.69 80.33
N ALA A 679 83.66 -18.95 79.92
CA ALA A 679 83.01 -19.30 78.67
C ALA A 679 81.57 -18.77 78.63
N ILE A 680 80.75 -19.07 79.66
CA ILE A 680 79.37 -18.56 79.77
C ILE A 680 79.32 -17.03 79.66
N LEU A 681 80.28 -16.32 80.27
CA LEU A 681 80.39 -14.87 80.18
C LEU A 681 80.81 -14.36 78.79
N ALA A 682 81.72 -15.06 78.11
CA ALA A 682 82.16 -14.71 76.77
C ALA A 682 81.09 -14.97 75.71
N ASP A 683 80.38 -16.10 75.81
CA ASP A 683 79.25 -16.47 74.96
C ASP A 683 78.12 -15.44 75.12
N TRP A 684 77.76 -15.09 76.37
CA TRP A 684 76.76 -14.06 76.64
C TRP A 684 77.18 -12.68 76.11
N SER A 685 78.44 -12.25 76.31
CA SER A 685 78.89 -10.95 75.82
C SER A 685 78.92 -10.89 74.29
N THR A 686 79.39 -11.94 73.62
CA THR A 686 79.44 -11.98 72.15
C THR A 686 78.06 -12.08 71.52
N ALA A 687 77.09 -12.70 72.22
CA ALA A 687 75.70 -12.78 71.79
C ALA A 687 74.90 -11.48 71.99
N PHE A 688 75.10 -10.73 73.08
CA PHE A 688 74.16 -9.68 73.49
C PHE A 688 74.73 -8.30 73.82
N ASP A 689 76.05 -8.12 73.93
CA ASP A 689 76.63 -6.78 74.12
C ASP A 689 76.64 -5.97 72.81
N ALA A 690 76.74 -4.65 72.94
CA ALA A 690 76.72 -3.73 71.80
C ALA A 690 78.05 -3.77 71.03
N ASN A 691 77.97 -4.10 69.74
CA ASN A 691 79.07 -4.04 68.77
C ASN A 691 78.76 -2.98 67.69
N ASP A 692 79.78 -2.54 66.93
CA ASP A 692 79.65 -1.44 65.94
C ASP A 692 78.51 -1.62 64.92
N GLU A 693 78.18 -2.86 64.53
CA GLU A 693 77.08 -3.15 63.60
C GLU A 693 75.68 -2.98 64.24
N GLN A 694 75.57 -3.08 65.57
CA GLN A 694 74.31 -3.05 66.31
C GLN A 694 74.46 -2.27 67.63
N PRO A 695 74.64 -0.94 67.60
CA PRO A 695 74.86 -0.12 68.81
C PRO A 695 73.65 -0.06 69.76
N ASN A 696 72.47 -0.48 69.30
CA ASN A 696 71.25 -0.60 70.11
C ASN A 696 70.95 -2.05 70.55
N ARG A 697 71.89 -3.00 70.36
CA ARG A 697 71.77 -4.35 70.96
C ARG A 697 71.97 -4.21 72.46
N GLY A 698 70.99 -4.63 73.24
CA GLY A 698 70.96 -4.37 74.68
C GLY A 698 70.22 -5.44 75.47
N THR A 699 70.82 -5.81 76.59
CA THR A 699 70.26 -6.71 77.58
C THR A 699 69.24 -5.99 78.48
N GLY A 700 68.12 -6.65 78.78
CA GLY A 700 67.19 -6.17 79.80
C GLY A 700 67.79 -6.32 81.21
N ASP A 701 67.38 -5.46 82.15
CA ASP A 701 67.83 -5.59 83.55
C ASP A 701 67.47 -6.96 84.13
N ALA A 702 66.28 -7.49 83.80
CA ALA A 702 65.83 -8.81 84.24
C ALA A 702 66.65 -9.98 83.67
N SER A 703 67.22 -9.86 82.47
CA SER A 703 68.05 -10.91 81.88
C SER A 703 69.49 -10.88 82.43
N GLU A 704 70.07 -9.70 82.69
CA GLU A 704 71.32 -9.57 83.44
C GLU A 704 71.18 -10.12 84.86
N ASP A 705 70.15 -9.71 85.59
CA ASP A 705 69.86 -10.17 86.95
C ASP A 705 69.72 -11.70 87.02
N GLN A 706 69.16 -12.32 85.99
CA GLN A 706 69.03 -13.77 85.91
C GLN A 706 70.35 -14.45 85.55
N LEU A 707 71.13 -13.91 84.62
CA LEU A 707 72.49 -14.38 84.30
C LEU A 707 73.36 -14.39 85.57
N LEU A 708 73.38 -13.28 86.32
CA LEU A 708 74.18 -13.13 87.52
C LEU A 708 73.79 -14.12 88.62
N LYS A 709 72.49 -14.46 88.75
CA LYS A 709 72.01 -15.51 89.66
C LYS A 709 72.44 -16.91 89.23
N LEU A 710 72.41 -17.21 87.94
CA LEU A 710 72.88 -18.49 87.39
C LEU A 710 74.40 -18.65 87.52
N LEU A 711 75.16 -17.60 87.22
CA LEU A 711 76.60 -17.52 87.47
C LEU A 711 76.96 -17.65 88.96
N GLY A 712 76.09 -17.16 89.85
CA GLY A 712 76.17 -17.39 91.30
C GLY A 712 76.12 -18.87 91.65
N LYS A 713 75.05 -19.56 91.24
CA LYS A 713 74.90 -21.01 91.40
C LYS A 713 76.09 -21.79 90.82
N TYR A 714 76.52 -21.43 89.61
CA TYR A 714 77.68 -22.04 88.93
C TYR A 714 78.93 -22.00 89.81
N LEU A 715 79.27 -20.83 90.37
CA LEU A 715 80.46 -20.69 91.24
C LEU A 715 80.33 -21.43 92.57
N ASP A 716 79.11 -21.70 93.04
CA ASP A 716 78.93 -22.52 94.23
C ASP A 716 79.26 -24.01 94.01
N GLN A 717 79.10 -24.50 92.78
CA GLN A 717 79.48 -25.84 92.32
C GLN A 717 80.97 -25.96 91.92
N VAL A 718 81.79 -24.91 92.10
CA VAL A 718 83.25 -24.95 91.87
C VAL A 718 83.98 -25.43 93.14
N PRO A 719 84.64 -26.60 93.14
CA PRO A 719 85.36 -27.13 94.30
C PRO A 719 86.68 -26.37 94.55
N GLY A 720 87.10 -26.32 95.81
CA GLY A 720 88.33 -25.64 96.24
C GLY A 720 88.28 -24.10 96.26
N LEU A 721 87.26 -23.48 95.67
CA LEU A 721 87.08 -22.03 95.66
C LEU A 721 86.38 -21.55 96.94
N ALA A 722 87.04 -20.71 97.74
CA ALA A 722 86.50 -20.23 99.01
C ALA A 722 85.33 -19.23 98.82
N TYR A 723 84.41 -19.18 99.78
CA TYR A 723 83.20 -18.35 99.72
C TYR A 723 83.48 -16.86 99.48
N ALA A 724 84.56 -16.32 100.05
CA ALA A 724 84.98 -14.94 99.81
C ALA A 724 85.41 -14.70 98.35
N ASP A 725 86.16 -15.64 97.76
CA ASP A 725 86.62 -15.53 96.37
C ASP A 725 85.47 -15.72 95.37
N ARG A 726 84.46 -16.56 95.69
CA ARG A 726 83.19 -16.65 94.94
C ARG A 726 82.48 -15.29 94.89
N ALA A 727 82.29 -14.67 96.05
CA ALA A 727 81.61 -13.37 96.16
C ALA A 727 82.38 -12.24 95.45
N ASP A 728 83.71 -12.24 95.55
CA ASP A 728 84.56 -11.28 94.84
C ASP A 728 84.57 -11.48 93.32
N LEU A 729 84.52 -12.72 92.82
CA LEU A 729 84.43 -13.02 91.39
C LEU A 729 83.07 -12.59 90.82
N LEU A 730 81.96 -12.89 91.51
CA LEU A 730 80.63 -12.42 91.13
C LEU A 730 80.57 -10.90 91.08
N PHE A 731 81.12 -10.22 92.10
CA PHE A 731 81.12 -8.76 92.16
C PHE A 731 81.96 -8.12 91.04
N GLN A 732 83.14 -8.69 90.71
CA GLN A 732 83.94 -8.26 89.56
C GLN A 732 83.19 -8.42 88.23
N THR A 733 82.56 -9.59 88.02
CA THR A 733 81.72 -9.85 86.85
C THR A 733 80.54 -8.88 86.77
N GLU A 734 79.86 -8.62 87.88
CA GLU A 734 78.72 -7.71 87.94
C GLU A 734 79.12 -6.26 87.60
N VAL A 735 80.28 -5.78 88.09
CA VAL A 735 80.83 -4.47 87.71
C VAL A 735 81.23 -4.45 86.23
N ALA A 736 81.78 -5.55 85.69
CA ALA A 736 82.14 -5.65 84.28
C ALA A 736 80.89 -5.62 83.36
N ARG A 737 79.83 -6.39 83.68
CA ARG A 737 78.53 -6.33 82.99
C ARG A 737 77.95 -4.91 83.03
N LEU A 738 77.97 -4.25 84.20
CA LEU A 738 77.48 -2.88 84.34
C LEU A 738 78.30 -1.84 83.55
N LYS A 739 79.58 -2.08 83.29
CA LYS A 739 80.42 -1.23 82.43
C LYS A 739 80.12 -1.41 80.93
N ALA A 740 79.67 -2.58 80.50
CA ALA A 740 79.35 -2.87 79.10
C ALA A 740 77.99 -2.29 78.63
N ARG A 741 77.13 -1.85 79.54
CA ARG A 741 75.74 -1.46 79.24
C ARG A 741 75.54 0.06 79.06
N PRO A 742 74.54 0.49 78.27
CA PRO A 742 74.11 1.88 78.23
C PRO A 742 73.86 2.47 79.63
N HIS A 743 74.22 3.75 79.81
CA HIS A 743 74.13 4.47 81.10
C HIS A 743 75.00 3.92 82.27
N ALA A 744 75.98 3.04 81.99
CA ALA A 744 76.95 2.50 82.95
C ALA A 744 77.36 3.46 84.08
N GLN A 745 77.79 4.68 83.72
CA GLN A 745 78.28 5.70 84.67
C GLN A 745 77.27 6.03 85.79
N GLN A 746 75.97 6.04 85.51
CA GLN A 746 74.96 6.34 86.53
C GLN A 746 74.77 5.16 87.49
N GLN A 747 74.75 3.93 86.97
CA GLN A 747 74.58 2.72 87.78
C GLN A 747 75.83 2.44 88.64
N LEU A 748 77.03 2.63 88.08
CA LEU A 748 78.29 2.55 88.82
C LEU A 748 78.34 3.60 89.94
N THR A 749 77.95 4.85 89.67
CA THR A 749 77.89 5.91 90.71
C THR A 749 76.93 5.53 91.84
N ARG A 750 75.75 4.98 91.53
CA ARG A 750 74.78 4.48 92.53
C ARG A 750 75.37 3.38 93.40
N LYS A 751 76.02 2.37 92.80
CA LYS A 751 76.70 1.29 93.55
C LYS A 751 77.86 1.80 94.40
N GLU A 752 78.62 2.76 93.89
CA GLU A 752 79.71 3.37 94.65
C GLU A 752 79.18 4.10 95.90
N MET A 753 78.07 4.82 95.78
CA MET A 753 77.41 5.47 96.93
C MET A 753 76.83 4.45 97.92
N ALA A 754 76.25 3.34 97.45
CA ALA A 754 75.74 2.27 98.32
C ALA A 754 76.86 1.63 99.15
N LEU A 755 77.97 1.24 98.52
CA LEU A 755 79.13 0.65 99.23
C LEU A 755 79.76 1.64 100.21
N ARG A 756 79.93 2.91 99.82
CA ARG A 756 80.39 3.98 100.76
C ARG A 756 79.46 4.10 101.97
N LYS A 757 78.15 3.97 101.76
CA LYS A 757 77.16 4.04 102.84
C LYS A 757 77.28 2.83 103.78
N GLU A 758 77.31 1.60 103.27
CA GLU A 758 77.47 0.38 104.10
C GLU A 758 78.79 0.39 104.89
N ILE A 759 79.89 0.86 104.29
CA ILE A 759 81.17 1.03 104.98
C ILE A 759 81.03 2.03 106.14
N ASN A 760 80.44 3.21 105.89
CA ASN A 760 80.24 4.21 106.93
C ASN A 760 79.30 3.72 108.05
N GLU A 761 78.24 2.98 107.72
CA GLU A 761 77.33 2.42 108.73
C GLU A 761 78.04 1.39 109.61
N LEU A 762 78.80 0.45 109.03
CA LEU A 762 79.59 -0.52 109.80
C LEU A 762 80.76 0.12 110.57
N GLU A 763 81.40 1.17 110.06
CA GLU A 763 82.44 1.91 110.78
C GLU A 763 81.86 2.66 112.00
N ASN A 764 80.66 3.23 111.89
CA ASN A 764 79.96 3.84 113.02
C ASN A 764 79.48 2.79 114.04
N ASP A 765 78.98 1.64 113.59
CA ASP A 765 78.61 0.53 114.48
C ASP A 765 79.83 -0.02 115.21
N ALA A 766 80.95 -0.24 114.52
CA ALA A 766 82.21 -0.68 115.12
C ALA A 766 82.73 0.33 116.16
N ALA A 767 82.72 1.63 115.84
CA ALA A 767 83.10 2.69 116.79
C ALA A 767 82.17 2.76 118.01
N THR A 768 80.87 2.52 117.82
CA THR A 768 79.87 2.48 118.91
C THR A 768 80.08 1.26 119.80
N LEU A 769 80.28 0.07 119.22
CA LEU A 769 80.61 -1.16 119.95
C LEU A 769 81.95 -1.03 120.69
N GLN A 770 82.94 -0.36 120.11
CA GLN A 770 84.24 -0.12 120.75
C GLN A 770 84.15 0.89 121.91
N THR A 771 83.33 1.94 121.76
CA THR A 771 83.02 2.88 122.86
C THR A 771 82.32 2.16 124.02
N ASN A 772 81.39 1.25 123.72
CA ASN A 772 80.76 0.39 124.72
C ASN A 772 81.76 -0.58 125.37
N LEU A 773 82.71 -1.13 124.60
CA LEU A 773 83.78 -1.98 125.11
C LEU A 773 84.65 -1.25 126.15
N ASP A 774 85.03 0.00 125.87
CA ASP A 774 85.82 0.84 126.79
C ASP A 774 85.04 1.20 128.08
N PHE A 775 83.71 1.35 128.00
CA PHE A 775 82.86 1.48 129.18
C PHE A 775 82.86 0.18 130.02
N PHE A 776 82.67 -0.98 129.39
CA PHE A 776 82.69 -2.27 130.07
C PHE A 776 84.09 -2.70 130.55
N ALA A 777 85.17 -2.13 130.00
CA ALA A 777 86.55 -2.43 130.37
C ALA A 777 86.84 -2.27 131.88
N ARG A 778 86.10 -1.40 132.57
CA ARG A 778 86.24 -1.12 134.00
C ARG A 778 85.40 -2.03 134.91
N SER A 779 84.44 -2.80 134.37
CA SER A 779 83.54 -3.66 135.15
C SER A 779 84.09 -5.09 135.31
N LYS A 780 84.20 -5.57 136.56
CA LYS A 780 84.77 -6.90 136.87
C LYS A 780 83.93 -8.11 136.41
N ASN A 781 82.63 -7.92 136.15
CA ASN A 781 81.72 -9.04 135.83
C ASN A 781 81.33 -9.11 134.33
N ALA A 782 81.97 -8.32 133.46
CA ALA A 782 81.54 -8.13 132.07
C ALA A 782 82.36 -8.89 131.01
N SER A 783 83.05 -9.98 131.37
CA SER A 783 83.99 -10.68 130.46
C SER A 783 83.35 -11.19 129.17
N GLN A 784 82.26 -11.95 129.27
CA GLN A 784 81.57 -12.55 128.11
C GLN A 784 81.05 -11.49 127.13
N LEU A 785 80.47 -10.40 127.63
CA LEU A 785 80.01 -9.28 126.79
C LEU A 785 81.17 -8.59 126.06
N ARG A 786 82.34 -8.46 126.69
CA ARG A 786 83.53 -7.93 126.00
C ARG A 786 84.01 -8.84 124.88
N GLU A 787 84.01 -10.15 125.10
CA GLU A 787 84.41 -11.15 124.12
C GLU A 787 83.43 -11.18 122.93
N GLU A 788 82.12 -11.09 123.19
CA GLU A 788 81.09 -10.93 122.15
C GLU A 788 81.28 -9.63 121.36
N TYR A 789 81.46 -8.49 122.04
CA TYR A 789 81.69 -7.20 121.36
C TYR A 789 83.00 -7.19 120.57
N GLN A 790 84.09 -7.77 121.09
CA GLN A 790 85.35 -7.92 120.34
C GLN A 790 85.17 -8.82 119.11
N GLY A 791 84.42 -9.92 119.24
CA GLY A 791 84.05 -10.78 118.11
C GLY A 791 83.29 -10.01 117.03
N ARG A 792 82.26 -9.26 117.42
CA ARG A 792 81.43 -8.44 116.51
C ARG A 792 82.19 -7.27 115.88
N ILE A 793 83.12 -6.64 116.60
CA ILE A 793 84.02 -5.62 116.04
C ILE A 793 84.98 -6.26 115.02
N ALA A 794 85.56 -7.43 115.34
CA ALA A 794 86.46 -8.14 114.42
C ALA A 794 85.74 -8.68 113.17
N GLU A 795 84.47 -9.10 113.29
CA GLU A 795 83.61 -9.49 112.18
C GLU A 795 83.19 -8.27 111.34
N GLY A 796 82.76 -7.19 111.98
CA GLY A 796 82.47 -5.90 111.34
C GLY A 796 83.67 -5.37 110.56
N GLN A 797 84.87 -5.41 111.15
CA GLN A 797 86.11 -5.00 110.47
C GLN A 797 86.41 -5.86 109.24
N LYS A 798 86.27 -7.20 109.32
CA LYS A 798 86.41 -8.09 108.15
C LYS A 798 85.39 -7.75 107.06
N ARG A 799 84.15 -7.39 107.42
CA ARG A 799 83.11 -6.98 106.47
C ARG A 799 83.41 -5.61 105.84
N ILE A 800 83.90 -4.65 106.63
CA ILE A 800 84.37 -3.33 106.17
C ILE A 800 85.51 -3.51 105.17
N ASP A 801 86.49 -4.36 105.45
CA ASP A 801 87.64 -4.58 104.57
C ASP A 801 87.24 -5.30 103.26
N ALA A 802 86.27 -6.22 103.32
CA ALA A 802 85.67 -6.82 102.12
C ALA A 802 84.89 -5.78 101.28
N LEU A 803 84.06 -4.94 101.91
CA LEU A 803 83.34 -3.85 101.21
C LEU A 803 84.31 -2.81 100.63
N LYS A 804 85.44 -2.51 101.30
CA LYS A 804 86.51 -1.67 100.75
C LYS A 804 87.21 -2.32 99.55
N LYS A 805 87.35 -3.66 99.53
CA LYS A 805 87.83 -4.42 98.37
C LYS A 805 86.86 -4.28 97.19
N GLN A 806 85.56 -4.44 97.41
CA GLN A 806 84.50 -4.25 96.40
C GLN A 806 84.42 -2.78 95.92
N LEU A 807 84.50 -1.80 96.82
CA LEU A 807 84.54 -0.37 96.50
C LEU A 807 85.75 -0.02 95.60
N LYS A 808 86.89 -0.70 95.80
CA LYS A 808 88.05 -0.57 94.90
C LYS A 808 87.76 -1.15 93.51
N MET A 809 87.06 -2.28 93.41
CA MET A 809 86.65 -2.90 92.15
C MET A 809 85.66 -2.04 91.34
N VAL A 810 84.76 -1.29 91.99
CA VAL A 810 83.86 -0.33 91.29
C VAL A 810 84.65 0.85 90.69
N ARG A 811 85.77 1.23 91.32
CA ARG A 811 86.59 2.40 90.93
C ARG A 811 87.68 2.08 89.90
N SER A 812 88.07 0.81 89.76
CA SER A 812 88.95 0.30 88.70
C SER A 812 88.12 -0.13 87.50
#